data_AF-Q0FH83-F1
#
_entry.id   AF-Q0FH83-F1
#
_cell.length_a   1.000
_cell.length_b   1.000
_cell.length_c   1.000
_cell.angle_alpha   90.00
_cell.angle_beta   90.00
_cell.angle_gamma   90.00
#
_symmetry.space_group_name_H-M   'P 1'
#
loop_
_entity.id
_entity.type
_entity.pdbx_description
1 polymer ?
#
loop_
_entity_poly.entity_id
_entity_poly.type
_entity_poly.pdbx_seq_one_letter_code
_entity_poly.pdbx_strand_id
1 'polypeptide(L)'
;QALEDLVPGQTMPAPRPALRPALGALIGAFNAHQGTSRLLITSRYDFTAPDGAGGDSAAGLIRVPLVGMRRSEQEKQWRAKARAQSAEAVVNSDTAKLVAAALEAAAGNPGLQNVLTGPVLKGEEAAARAAVNAVTTWRETGTAPEDSNEALAFFTQMSFDTYIAALTEAERKVLAAACLFDAKVPVPRDAVAAAARALGVSDPEAGLGRLLALGLLDDFGAMAGWPGLEELPHLAANPLARPLAPRLHDDLRASAADVALPELARAWRDAKGNFARDQRATAACRLALHATAPEPEVLEAATVAAADYLFNRLGLACSALRLAKPALDRLTDARHDPSHPLSGLLINAARQAGDIAMQARLLEQALQSNTLDSGWRAFFLGLRADFLHDRGDLEQALRIYTDEVIPIHESLRNELSLAVSKGRVADLLEARGDLDDALRIRHEEELPVYEALGDRRSVAMTKLKIADVLEARGDLDEALRILKEEVLPVLEMVGDRREQAVTHGRIAGILEVRGNLDEALRIRTEEQLPIFVALNDKRSFAYTKLRIADCLENHGDFDEALRIRAEEALPLLEAIGDQRAIAVTKGKISDVYEVRGDLEEAMRLRSEEVLPAFEALEDRRSVAITKGRIADLLKIRGDLEGALRIRIEEELPVFQALEDKREQAITLGKIADILIACGDFDEALRILTEEALPIVAALGDKREQAVTHGKIADVLEARGDLDEGLRIRLEEELPVFDELRDKPQQDVTKGKIAEVLGAKGKIGAALDMHLSRLTDAEAMGMLDSLNHIRLSCARLRLQRGDHHIGGLKTIADELSMAWAGANQIGRPDVVGEVGSLFGPVLAMGGSRDQALEVLAAAASAWDMFGDTERAADCRQIIASIKGKTRESS
;
A
#
# COMPACT_ATOMS: atom_id res chain seq x y z
N GLN A 1 36.25 24.55 -30.03
CA GLN A 1 37.18 24.83 -31.13
C GLN A 1 38.24 25.89 -30.82
N ALA A 2 38.23 26.55 -29.64
CA ALA A 2 39.22 27.57 -29.28
C ALA A 2 40.56 27.01 -28.74
N LEU A 3 40.54 25.78 -28.21
CA LEU A 3 41.72 25.07 -27.74
C LEU A 3 42.30 24.17 -28.85
N GLU A 4 43.58 23.85 -28.71
CA GLU A 4 44.27 22.82 -29.49
C GLU A 4 43.73 21.43 -29.18
N ASP A 5 44.00 20.49 -30.07
CA ASP A 5 43.56 19.11 -29.92
C ASP A 5 44.32 18.44 -28.77
N LEU A 6 43.67 17.52 -28.08
CA LEU A 6 44.25 16.82 -26.93
C LEU A 6 45.33 15.85 -27.39
N VAL A 7 46.53 15.96 -26.81
CA VAL A 7 47.66 15.06 -27.08
C VAL A 7 47.97 14.21 -25.84
N PRO A 8 48.29 12.90 -25.98
CA PRO A 8 48.74 12.06 -24.88
C PRO A 8 49.95 12.65 -24.14
N GLY A 9 49.89 12.65 -22.80
CA GLY A 9 50.98 13.11 -21.93
C GLY A 9 51.16 14.63 -21.83
N GLN A 10 50.43 15.45 -22.61
CA GLN A 10 50.37 16.90 -22.41
C GLN A 10 49.46 17.19 -21.21
N THR A 11 49.84 17.99 -20.20
CA THR A 11 49.02 18.17 -18.98
C THR A 11 47.77 19.04 -19.17
N MET A 12 47.85 20.08 -20.01
CA MET A 12 46.74 20.99 -20.34
C MET A 12 46.89 21.47 -21.80
N PRO A 13 45.82 21.52 -22.60
CA PRO A 13 45.87 22.09 -23.94
C PRO A 13 46.12 23.61 -23.90
N ALA A 14 46.76 24.16 -24.93
CA ALA A 14 46.85 25.59 -25.13
C ALA A 14 45.71 26.08 -26.05
N PRO A 15 45.30 27.37 -25.97
CA PRO A 15 44.51 28.01 -27.00
C PRO A 15 45.20 27.90 -28.35
N ARG A 16 44.42 27.79 -29.43
CA ARG A 16 44.96 27.81 -30.80
C ARG A 16 45.82 29.06 -30.99
N PRO A 17 46.93 28.99 -31.75
CA PRO A 17 47.93 30.07 -31.79
C PRO A 17 47.35 31.45 -32.09
N ALA A 18 46.34 31.51 -32.96
CA ALA A 18 45.64 32.75 -33.32
C ALA A 18 44.89 33.44 -32.16
N LEU A 19 44.49 32.69 -31.12
CA LEU A 19 43.70 33.17 -29.99
C LEU A 19 44.55 33.51 -28.76
N ARG A 20 45.78 32.99 -28.69
CA ARG A 20 46.67 33.17 -27.51
C ARG A 20 46.92 34.63 -27.16
N PRO A 21 47.23 35.55 -28.10
CA PRO A 21 47.50 36.95 -27.75
C PRO A 21 46.28 37.66 -27.14
N ALA A 22 45.09 37.44 -27.71
CA ALA A 22 43.86 38.06 -27.24
C ALA A 22 43.46 37.55 -25.86
N LEU A 23 43.56 36.23 -25.64
CA LEU A 23 43.21 35.62 -24.35
C LEU A 23 44.22 36.01 -23.25
N GLY A 24 45.52 36.01 -23.57
CA GLY A 24 46.57 36.45 -22.65
C GLY A 24 46.40 37.91 -22.23
N ALA A 25 46.12 38.81 -23.19
CA ALA A 25 45.85 40.22 -22.88
C ALA A 25 44.61 40.40 -22.00
N LEU A 26 43.54 39.63 -22.24
CA LEU A 26 42.32 39.68 -21.44
C LEU A 26 42.57 39.22 -20.01
N ILE A 27 43.23 38.07 -19.81
CA ILE A 27 43.54 37.56 -18.48
C ILE A 27 44.48 38.52 -17.74
N GLY A 28 45.52 39.02 -18.42
CA GLY A 28 46.46 40.00 -17.87
C GLY A 28 45.77 41.30 -17.41
N ALA A 29 44.81 41.81 -18.19
CA ALA A 29 44.05 43.00 -17.83
C ALA A 29 43.22 42.81 -16.55
N PHE A 30 42.61 41.63 -16.37
CA PHE A 30 41.84 41.31 -15.18
C PHE A 30 42.71 40.97 -13.96
N ASN A 31 43.90 40.38 -14.16
CA ASN A 31 44.86 40.17 -13.08
C ASN A 31 45.37 41.50 -12.50
N ALA A 32 45.53 42.53 -13.34
CA ALA A 32 45.91 43.87 -12.92
C ALA A 32 44.73 44.72 -12.39
N HIS A 33 43.48 44.25 -12.53
CA HIS A 33 42.29 45.02 -12.21
C HIS A 33 42.01 45.05 -10.69
N GLN A 34 41.99 46.25 -10.11
CA GLN A 34 41.74 46.46 -8.67
C GLN A 34 40.25 46.70 -8.32
N GLY A 35 39.34 46.68 -9.30
CA GLY A 35 37.91 46.91 -9.09
C GLY A 35 37.15 45.64 -8.67
N THR A 36 35.81 45.73 -8.62
CA THR A 36 34.92 44.63 -8.23
C THR A 36 34.57 43.67 -9.38
N SER A 37 34.93 44.02 -10.62
CA SER A 37 34.67 43.17 -11.78
C SER A 37 35.54 41.91 -11.74
N ARG A 38 34.99 40.77 -12.15
CA ARG A 38 35.67 39.47 -12.20
C ARG A 38 35.49 38.85 -13.58
N LEU A 39 36.52 38.16 -14.05
CA LEU A 39 36.49 37.43 -15.32
C LEU A 39 36.01 36.00 -15.07
N LEU A 40 34.98 35.57 -15.80
CA LEU A 40 34.53 34.18 -15.84
C LEU A 40 34.79 33.62 -17.23
N ILE A 41 35.61 32.57 -17.31
CA ILE A 41 35.87 31.83 -18.55
C ILE A 41 35.24 30.45 -18.40
N THR A 42 34.36 30.11 -19.33
CA THR A 42 33.85 28.74 -19.45
C THR A 42 34.73 27.99 -20.44
N SER A 43 35.32 26.89 -19.98
CA SER A 43 36.16 26.03 -20.80
C SER A 43 35.78 24.57 -20.56
N ARG A 44 35.90 23.75 -21.60
CA ARG A 44 35.71 22.30 -21.47
C ARG A 44 36.86 21.63 -20.72
N TYR A 45 38.06 22.21 -20.80
CA TYR A 45 39.28 21.71 -20.16
C TYR A 45 39.99 22.84 -19.42
N ASP A 46 40.74 22.51 -18.38
CA ASP A 46 41.76 23.41 -17.88
C ASP A 46 42.81 23.62 -19.00
N PHE A 47 43.30 24.84 -19.16
CA PHE A 47 44.17 25.19 -20.27
C PHE A 47 45.33 26.06 -19.79
N THR A 48 46.46 25.97 -20.49
CA THR A 48 47.57 26.93 -20.31
C THR A 48 47.40 28.09 -21.26
N ALA A 49 47.76 29.31 -20.85
CA ALA A 49 47.90 30.47 -21.72
C ALA A 49 49.35 31.00 -21.66
N PRO A 50 50.28 30.40 -22.44
CA PRO A 50 51.68 30.81 -22.44
C PRO A 50 51.83 32.29 -22.80
N ASP A 51 52.55 33.05 -21.98
CA ASP A 51 52.71 34.50 -22.14
C ASP A 51 53.86 34.90 -23.10
N GLY A 52 54.62 33.91 -23.60
CA GLY A 52 55.77 34.12 -24.48
C GLY A 52 57.07 34.54 -23.77
N ALA A 53 57.01 34.83 -22.47
CA ALA A 53 58.17 35.13 -21.61
C ALA A 53 58.60 33.93 -20.73
N GLY A 54 57.97 32.77 -20.95
CA GLY A 54 58.21 31.54 -20.18
C GLY A 54 57.24 31.34 -19.00
N GLY A 55 56.23 32.21 -18.84
CA GLY A 55 55.16 32.09 -17.87
C GLY A 55 53.84 31.63 -18.47
N ASP A 56 52.85 31.41 -17.60
CA ASP A 56 51.49 31.03 -17.96
C ASP A 56 50.49 32.03 -17.36
N SER A 57 49.83 32.80 -18.23
CA SER A 57 48.82 33.78 -17.82
C SER A 57 47.60 33.12 -17.17
N ALA A 58 47.30 31.86 -17.52
CA ALA A 58 46.18 31.11 -16.95
C ALA A 58 46.46 30.64 -15.51
N ALA A 59 47.72 30.65 -15.04
CA ALA A 59 48.06 30.23 -13.68
C ALA A 59 47.41 31.10 -12.58
N GLY A 60 47.00 32.34 -12.91
CA GLY A 60 46.25 33.22 -12.01
C GLY A 60 44.75 32.94 -11.94
N LEU A 61 44.21 32.05 -12.77
CA LEU A 61 42.79 31.71 -12.77
C LEU A 61 42.48 30.74 -11.63
N ILE A 62 41.38 31.00 -10.91
CA ILE A 62 40.85 30.09 -9.90
C ILE A 62 39.88 29.13 -10.59
N ARG A 63 40.12 27.82 -10.45
CA ARG A 63 39.21 26.78 -10.95
C ARG A 63 37.93 26.79 -10.11
N VAL A 64 36.79 26.95 -10.78
CA VAL A 64 35.46 26.78 -10.18
C VAL A 64 34.89 25.47 -10.73
N PRO A 65 34.92 24.38 -9.95
CA PRO A 65 34.45 23.09 -10.43
C PRO A 65 32.94 23.11 -10.66
N LEU A 66 32.52 22.68 -11.85
CA LEU A 66 31.12 22.50 -12.20
C LEU A 66 30.79 21.01 -12.07
N VAL A 67 30.27 20.63 -10.90
CA VAL A 67 29.74 19.27 -10.68
C VAL A 67 28.37 19.12 -11.34
N GLY A 68 27.98 17.87 -11.64
CA GLY A 68 26.65 17.57 -12.15
C GLY A 68 25.54 18.07 -11.22
N MET A 69 24.42 18.50 -11.80
CA MET A 69 23.24 18.95 -11.06
C MET A 69 22.73 17.83 -10.15
N ARG A 70 22.43 18.18 -8.90
CA ARG A 70 21.72 17.29 -7.96
C ARG A 70 20.31 17.03 -8.46
N ARG A 71 19.69 15.94 -8.01
CA ARG A 71 18.34 15.55 -8.44
C ARG A 71 17.30 16.68 -8.29
N SER A 72 17.33 17.41 -7.18
CA SER A 72 16.44 18.56 -6.95
C SER A 72 16.67 19.72 -7.93
N GLU A 73 17.92 19.95 -8.35
CA GLU A 73 18.28 20.97 -9.32
C GLU A 73 17.86 20.57 -10.73
N GLN A 74 18.07 19.30 -11.09
CA GLN A 74 17.58 18.71 -12.34
C GLN A 74 16.06 18.87 -12.48
N GLU A 75 15.32 18.50 -11.43
CA GLU A 75 13.86 18.62 -11.37
C GLU A 75 13.40 20.07 -11.40
N LYS A 76 14.09 20.98 -10.68
CA LYS A 76 13.80 22.42 -10.72
C LYS A 76 13.99 23.00 -12.13
N GLN A 77 15.07 22.63 -12.80
CA GLN A 77 15.35 23.08 -14.17
C GLN A 77 14.30 22.55 -15.15
N TRP A 78 13.96 21.25 -15.05
CA TRP A 78 12.89 20.64 -15.84
C TRP A 78 11.56 21.38 -15.65
N ARG A 79 11.11 21.56 -14.40
CA ARG A 79 9.85 22.25 -14.07
C ARG A 79 9.83 23.70 -14.56
N ALA A 80 10.97 24.39 -14.53
CA ALA A 80 11.07 25.74 -15.08
C ALA A 80 10.86 25.76 -16.60
N LYS A 81 11.42 24.79 -17.32
CA LYS A 81 11.25 24.67 -18.78
C LYS A 81 9.85 24.23 -19.18
N ALA A 82 9.28 23.25 -18.48
CA ALA A 82 7.91 22.78 -18.72
C ALA A 82 6.90 23.93 -18.57
N ARG A 83 7.05 24.77 -17.53
CA ARG A 83 6.26 25.99 -17.33
C ARG A 83 6.39 26.99 -18.45
N ALA A 84 7.63 27.25 -18.90
CA ALA A 84 7.90 28.22 -19.96
C ALA A 84 7.26 27.82 -21.30
N GLN A 85 6.95 26.54 -21.51
CA GLN A 85 6.31 26.02 -22.74
C GLN A 85 4.85 25.61 -22.55
N SER A 86 4.21 25.99 -21.43
CA SER A 86 2.82 25.64 -21.11
C SER A 86 2.52 24.12 -21.19
N ALA A 87 3.52 23.28 -20.95
CA ALA A 87 3.44 21.83 -21.08
C ALA A 87 3.08 21.11 -19.77
N GLU A 88 2.71 21.83 -18.71
CA GLU A 88 2.31 21.24 -17.42
C GLU A 88 1.06 20.33 -17.53
N ALA A 89 0.22 20.54 -18.55
CA ALA A 89 -1.00 19.78 -18.80
C ALA A 89 -0.81 18.42 -19.50
N VAL A 90 0.42 18.05 -19.91
CA VAL A 90 0.71 16.82 -20.71
C VAL A 90 1.25 15.67 -19.86
N VAL A 91 1.37 15.85 -18.53
CA VAL A 91 2.00 14.85 -17.65
C VAL A 91 1.00 13.78 -17.22
N ASN A 92 0.81 12.76 -18.05
CA ASN A 92 0.27 11.47 -17.62
C ASN A 92 1.35 10.66 -16.85
N SER A 93 0.99 9.50 -16.30
CA SER A 93 1.91 8.68 -15.48
C SER A 93 3.17 8.22 -16.26
N ASP A 94 3.02 7.95 -17.56
CA ASP A 94 4.09 7.41 -18.39
C ASP A 94 5.09 8.47 -18.83
N THR A 95 4.62 9.69 -19.12
CA THR A 95 5.47 10.86 -19.36
C THR A 95 6.29 11.19 -18.11
N ALA A 96 5.71 11.09 -16.91
CA ALA A 96 6.45 11.31 -15.66
C ALA A 96 7.58 10.28 -15.45
N LYS A 97 7.33 8.99 -15.74
CA LYS A 97 8.36 7.94 -15.70
C LYS A 97 9.46 8.20 -16.73
N LEU A 98 9.09 8.59 -17.95
CA LEU A 98 10.04 8.90 -19.01
C LEU A 98 10.92 10.11 -18.66
N VAL A 99 10.34 11.17 -18.09
CA VAL A 99 11.12 12.30 -17.56
C VAL A 99 12.05 11.84 -16.46
N ALA A 100 11.58 11.04 -15.49
CA ALA A 100 12.43 10.55 -14.42
C ALA A 100 13.63 9.74 -14.95
N ALA A 101 13.40 8.90 -15.96
CA ALA A 101 14.42 8.16 -16.68
C ALA A 101 15.38 9.08 -17.46
N ALA A 102 14.87 10.13 -18.12
CA ALA A 102 15.68 11.13 -18.81
C ALA A 102 16.61 11.90 -17.87
N LEU A 103 16.08 12.34 -16.71
CA LEU A 103 16.89 13.01 -15.68
C LEU A 103 17.97 12.08 -15.12
N GLU A 104 17.64 10.80 -14.90
CA GLU A 104 18.60 9.80 -14.42
C GLU A 104 19.67 9.49 -15.47
N ALA A 105 19.28 9.32 -16.74
CA ALA A 105 20.18 9.09 -17.86
C ALA A 105 21.14 10.28 -18.08
N ALA A 106 20.65 11.51 -17.92
CA ALA A 106 21.43 12.74 -18.02
C ALA A 106 22.51 12.88 -16.94
N ALA A 107 22.33 12.19 -15.79
CA ALA A 107 23.29 12.15 -14.70
C ALA A 107 23.85 13.53 -14.28
N GLY A 108 22.96 14.53 -14.17
CA GLY A 108 23.30 15.88 -13.77
C GLY A 108 23.88 16.78 -14.87
N ASN A 109 24.12 16.27 -16.09
CA ASN A 109 24.61 17.09 -17.21
C ASN A 109 23.48 17.96 -17.79
N PRO A 110 23.55 19.30 -17.70
CA PRO A 110 22.46 20.18 -18.15
C PRO A 110 22.23 20.15 -19.66
N GLY A 111 23.29 19.99 -20.46
CA GLY A 111 23.19 19.91 -21.91
C GLY A 111 22.49 18.63 -22.35
N LEU A 112 22.92 17.49 -21.79
CA LEU A 112 22.32 16.20 -22.07
C LEU A 112 20.88 16.10 -21.55
N GLN A 113 20.61 16.65 -20.36
CA GLN A 113 19.25 16.74 -19.85
C GLN A 113 18.34 17.46 -20.85
N ASN A 114 18.79 18.56 -21.43
CA ASN A 114 18.01 19.29 -22.44
C ASN A 114 17.74 18.47 -23.69
N VAL A 115 18.73 17.71 -24.16
CA VAL A 115 18.58 16.79 -25.29
C VAL A 115 17.56 15.68 -24.97
N LEU A 116 17.60 15.11 -23.77
CA LEU A 116 16.73 14.00 -23.39
C LEU A 116 15.30 14.46 -23.06
N THR A 117 15.13 15.63 -22.46
CA THR A 117 13.82 16.15 -22.08
C THR A 117 13.16 17.02 -23.16
N GLY A 118 13.91 17.47 -24.16
CA GLY A 118 13.41 18.31 -25.26
C GLY A 118 12.28 17.66 -26.07
N PRO A 119 12.44 16.42 -26.56
CA PRO A 119 11.39 15.71 -27.28
C PRO A 119 10.15 15.46 -26.42
N VAL A 120 10.32 15.26 -25.11
CA VAL A 120 9.20 15.12 -24.17
C VAL A 120 8.32 16.38 -24.15
N LEU A 121 8.93 17.57 -24.17
CA LEU A 121 8.19 18.84 -24.23
C LEU A 121 7.44 19.05 -25.56
N LYS A 122 7.89 18.39 -26.63
CA LYS A 122 7.25 18.42 -27.95
C LYS A 122 6.17 17.34 -28.13
N GLY A 123 5.98 16.46 -27.14
CA GLY A 123 5.08 15.29 -27.24
C GLY A 123 5.67 14.12 -28.04
N GLU A 124 6.97 14.11 -28.30
CA GLU A 124 7.67 13.08 -29.09
C GLU A 124 8.21 11.96 -28.18
N GLU A 125 7.32 11.24 -27.49
CA GLU A 125 7.70 10.26 -26.45
C GLU A 125 8.59 9.11 -26.96
N ALA A 126 8.33 8.61 -28.17
CA ALA A 126 9.13 7.54 -28.78
C ALA A 126 10.58 8.00 -29.03
N ALA A 127 10.76 9.23 -29.48
CA ALA A 127 12.09 9.82 -29.71
C ALA A 127 12.82 10.05 -28.38
N ALA A 128 12.12 10.55 -27.35
CA ALA A 128 12.68 10.67 -26.00
C ALA A 128 13.11 9.31 -25.43
N ARG A 129 12.28 8.26 -25.57
CA ARG A 129 12.59 6.92 -25.08
C ARG A 129 13.79 6.31 -25.80
N ALA A 130 13.88 6.46 -27.12
CA ALA A 130 15.04 6.05 -27.90
C ALA A 130 16.31 6.78 -27.45
N ALA A 131 16.25 8.10 -27.25
CA ALA A 131 17.39 8.90 -26.78
C ALA A 131 17.83 8.50 -25.36
N VAL A 132 16.88 8.28 -24.45
CA VAL A 132 17.16 7.80 -23.09
C VAL A 132 17.82 6.42 -23.12
N ASN A 133 17.26 5.47 -23.88
CA ASN A 133 17.83 4.13 -24.02
C ASN A 133 19.24 4.17 -24.61
N ALA A 134 19.49 5.01 -25.61
CA ALA A 134 20.79 5.16 -26.24
C ALA A 134 21.85 5.68 -25.25
N VAL A 135 21.51 6.70 -24.45
CA VAL A 135 22.40 7.24 -23.40
C VAL A 135 22.65 6.22 -22.29
N THR A 136 21.61 5.50 -21.86
CA THR A 136 21.74 4.42 -20.86
C THR A 136 22.65 3.31 -21.37
N THR A 137 22.47 2.89 -22.63
CA THR A 137 23.31 1.87 -23.28
C THR A 137 24.76 2.31 -23.34
N TRP A 138 25.06 3.55 -23.72
CA TRP A 138 26.42 4.10 -23.66
C TRP A 138 27.01 4.00 -22.25
N ARG A 139 26.27 4.40 -21.23
CA ARG A 139 26.76 4.37 -19.84
C ARG A 139 27.05 2.96 -19.32
N GLU A 140 26.35 1.96 -19.84
CA GLU A 140 26.54 0.55 -19.45
C GLU A 140 27.64 -0.15 -20.25
N THR A 141 27.70 0.13 -21.55
CA THR A 141 28.49 -0.69 -22.50
C THR A 141 29.64 0.08 -23.17
N GLY A 142 29.56 1.40 -23.22
CA GLY A 142 30.46 2.25 -24.02
C GLY A 142 30.18 2.20 -25.52
N THR A 143 29.08 1.60 -25.96
CA THR A 143 28.69 1.64 -27.38
C THR A 143 27.95 2.94 -27.67
N ALA A 144 28.45 3.72 -28.62
CA ALA A 144 27.79 4.96 -29.04
C ALA A 144 26.44 4.64 -29.72
N PRO A 145 25.45 5.55 -29.66
CA PRO A 145 24.20 5.40 -30.40
C PRO A 145 24.47 5.26 -31.90
N GLU A 146 23.74 4.40 -32.62
CA GLU A 146 23.85 4.27 -34.08
C GLU A 146 22.76 5.06 -34.82
N ASP A 147 21.61 5.27 -34.18
CA ASP A 147 20.47 5.96 -34.78
C ASP A 147 20.67 7.47 -34.91
N SER A 148 20.31 8.03 -36.06
CA SER A 148 20.36 9.48 -36.33
C SER A 148 19.31 10.25 -35.52
N ASN A 149 19.60 10.52 -34.25
CA ASN A 149 18.76 11.30 -33.33
C ASN A 149 19.56 12.40 -32.60
N GLU A 150 18.88 13.26 -31.81
CA GLU A 150 19.53 14.35 -31.06
C GLU A 150 20.57 13.84 -30.05
N ALA A 151 20.44 12.60 -29.54
CA ALA A 151 21.44 11.98 -28.70
C ALA A 151 22.73 11.67 -29.48
N LEU A 152 22.66 11.10 -30.70
CA LEU A 152 23.83 10.89 -31.55
C LEU A 152 24.56 12.22 -31.85
N ALA A 153 23.82 13.30 -32.08
CA ALA A 153 24.42 14.63 -32.29
C ALA A 153 25.21 15.10 -31.05
N PHE A 154 24.68 14.88 -29.84
CA PHE A 154 25.40 15.14 -28.59
C PHE A 154 26.69 14.32 -28.48
N PHE A 155 26.62 13.01 -28.74
CA PHE A 155 27.79 12.11 -28.69
C PHE A 155 28.86 12.49 -29.72
N THR A 156 28.45 12.84 -30.94
CA THR A 156 29.35 13.32 -32.00
C THR A 156 30.07 14.60 -31.59
N GLN A 157 29.40 15.53 -30.90
CA GLN A 157 29.99 16.78 -30.40
C GLN A 157 30.88 16.60 -29.15
N MET A 158 30.64 15.55 -28.38
CA MET A 158 31.49 15.17 -27.24
C MET A 158 32.81 14.54 -27.70
N SER A 159 32.79 13.79 -28.82
CA SER A 159 33.97 13.13 -29.41
C SER A 159 34.73 12.26 -28.40
N PHE A 160 34.04 11.27 -27.83
CA PHE A 160 34.61 10.32 -26.86
C PHE A 160 35.86 9.59 -27.38
N ASP A 161 35.93 9.32 -28.69
CA ASP A 161 37.12 8.74 -29.33
C ASP A 161 38.37 9.63 -29.17
N THR A 162 38.18 10.95 -29.17
CA THR A 162 39.28 11.91 -28.93
C THR A 162 39.80 11.79 -27.50
N TYR A 163 38.92 11.59 -26.52
CA TYR A 163 39.35 11.33 -25.14
C TYR A 163 40.09 9.99 -25.04
N ILE A 164 39.56 8.92 -25.65
CA ILE A 164 40.22 7.61 -25.64
C ILE A 164 41.63 7.70 -26.23
N ALA A 165 41.77 8.38 -27.38
CA ALA A 165 43.06 8.57 -28.04
C ALA A 165 44.03 9.45 -27.25
N ALA A 166 43.51 10.41 -26.47
CA ALA A 166 44.31 11.36 -25.69
C ALA A 166 44.78 10.83 -24.33
N LEU A 167 44.18 9.76 -23.80
CA LEU A 167 44.57 9.19 -22.51
C LEU A 167 45.70 8.17 -22.65
N THR A 168 46.70 8.28 -21.79
CA THR A 168 47.74 7.24 -21.63
C THR A 168 47.16 5.97 -20.98
N GLU A 169 47.87 4.85 -21.09
CA GLU A 169 47.44 3.61 -20.42
C GLU A 169 47.34 3.78 -18.89
N ALA A 170 48.27 4.54 -18.30
CA ALA A 170 48.26 4.86 -16.88
C ALA A 170 47.03 5.69 -16.49
N GLU A 171 46.70 6.74 -17.24
CA GLU A 171 45.51 7.57 -16.99
C GLU A 171 44.20 6.78 -17.16
N ARG A 172 44.12 5.88 -18.13
CA ARG A 172 42.98 4.96 -18.28
C ARG A 172 42.84 4.03 -17.07
N LYS A 173 43.94 3.54 -16.51
CA LYS A 173 43.94 2.74 -15.27
C LYS A 173 43.53 3.57 -14.05
N VAL A 174 43.94 4.85 -13.96
CA VAL A 174 43.44 5.77 -12.91
C VAL A 174 41.93 6.00 -13.05
N LEU A 175 41.42 6.18 -14.27
CA LEU A 175 39.98 6.30 -14.49
C LEU A 175 39.24 5.00 -14.11
N ALA A 176 39.82 3.83 -14.41
CA ALA A 176 39.28 2.54 -13.98
C ALA A 176 39.27 2.39 -12.45
N ALA A 177 40.32 2.86 -11.76
CA ALA A 177 40.36 2.91 -10.30
C ALA A 177 39.24 3.81 -9.74
N ALA A 178 38.98 4.97 -10.33
CA ALA A 178 37.88 5.84 -9.93
C ALA A 178 36.50 5.18 -10.19
N CYS A 179 36.38 4.36 -11.23
CA CYS A 179 35.18 3.60 -11.55
C CYS A 179 34.91 2.40 -10.62
N LEU A 180 35.83 2.07 -9.71
CA LEU A 180 35.60 1.10 -8.64
C LEU A 180 34.50 1.57 -7.67
N PHE A 181 34.33 2.89 -7.53
CA PHE A 181 33.40 3.51 -6.59
C PHE A 181 32.08 3.90 -7.27
N ASP A 182 31.04 4.12 -6.47
CA ASP A 182 29.71 4.54 -6.95
C ASP A 182 29.79 5.93 -7.60
N ALA A 183 29.12 6.11 -8.74
CA ALA A 183 29.19 7.34 -9.54
C ALA A 183 28.60 8.56 -8.83
N LYS A 184 27.69 8.35 -7.87
CA LYS A 184 26.97 9.43 -7.18
C LYS A 184 27.57 9.80 -5.83
N VAL A 185 28.62 9.11 -5.41
CA VAL A 185 29.23 9.27 -4.08
C VAL A 185 30.64 9.84 -4.24
N PRO A 186 30.89 11.09 -3.83
CA PRO A 186 32.24 11.65 -3.81
C PRO A 186 33.13 10.83 -2.88
N VAL A 187 34.29 10.38 -3.37
CA VAL A 187 35.24 9.55 -2.63
C VAL A 187 36.56 10.27 -2.36
N PRO A 188 37.26 9.94 -1.26
CA PRO A 188 38.56 10.54 -0.97
C PRO A 188 39.55 10.28 -2.11
N ARG A 189 40.26 11.33 -2.52
CA ARG A 189 41.27 11.25 -3.57
C ARG A 189 42.32 10.15 -3.30
N ASP A 190 42.73 10.03 -2.03
CA ASP A 190 43.71 9.02 -1.57
C ASP A 190 43.25 7.59 -1.84
N ALA A 191 41.96 7.28 -1.70
CA ALA A 191 41.41 5.94 -1.94
C ALA A 191 41.48 5.57 -3.43
N VAL A 192 41.24 6.54 -4.32
CA VAL A 192 41.39 6.34 -5.77
C VAL A 192 42.85 6.20 -6.16
N ALA A 193 43.74 7.00 -5.56
CA ALA A 193 45.18 6.88 -5.77
C ALA A 193 45.71 5.51 -5.33
N ALA A 194 45.25 4.99 -4.18
CA ALA A 194 45.61 3.66 -3.70
C ALA A 194 45.16 2.56 -4.67
N ALA A 195 43.89 2.58 -5.10
CA ALA A 195 43.38 1.65 -6.12
C ALA A 195 44.20 1.72 -7.42
N ALA A 196 44.55 2.92 -7.90
CA ALA A 196 45.34 3.08 -9.10
C ALA A 196 46.76 2.48 -8.97
N ARG A 197 47.40 2.58 -7.81
CA ARG A 197 48.69 1.91 -7.55
C ARG A 197 48.58 0.40 -7.65
N ALA A 198 47.51 -0.20 -7.10
CA ALA A 198 47.26 -1.64 -7.23
C ALA A 198 47.03 -2.08 -8.69
N LEU A 199 46.53 -1.18 -9.54
CA LEU A 199 46.42 -1.41 -10.98
C LEU A 199 47.74 -1.17 -11.76
N GLY A 200 48.85 -0.91 -11.05
CA GLY A 200 50.19 -0.75 -11.62
C GLY A 200 50.54 0.67 -12.07
N VAL A 201 49.83 1.70 -11.58
CA VAL A 201 50.15 3.11 -11.89
C VAL A 201 51.23 3.64 -10.94
N SER A 202 52.37 4.07 -11.48
CA SER A 202 53.50 4.58 -10.69
C SER A 202 53.27 5.96 -10.08
N ASP A 203 52.62 6.87 -10.81
CA ASP A 203 52.25 8.21 -10.34
C ASP A 203 50.74 8.47 -10.53
N PRO A 204 49.90 8.03 -9.57
CA PRO A 204 48.47 8.26 -9.63
C PRO A 204 48.08 9.75 -9.56
N GLU A 205 48.88 10.58 -8.90
CA GLU A 205 48.51 11.98 -8.64
C GLU A 205 48.55 12.83 -9.90
N ALA A 206 49.55 12.61 -10.75
CA ALA A 206 49.60 13.22 -12.08
C ALA A 206 48.39 12.80 -12.93
N GLY A 207 48.03 11.51 -12.89
CA GLY A 207 46.87 10.98 -13.61
C GLY A 207 45.55 11.56 -13.10
N LEU A 208 45.35 11.63 -11.78
CA LEU A 208 44.18 12.24 -11.15
C LEU A 208 44.04 13.72 -11.53
N GLY A 209 45.13 14.49 -11.43
CA GLY A 209 45.16 15.89 -11.83
C GLY A 209 44.78 16.08 -13.30
N ARG A 210 45.30 15.22 -14.18
CA ARG A 210 44.97 15.24 -15.61
C ARG A 210 43.51 14.91 -15.89
N LEU A 211 42.95 13.88 -15.26
CA LEU A 211 41.55 13.51 -15.49
C LEU A 211 40.58 14.58 -14.95
N LEU A 212 40.91 15.26 -13.84
CA LEU A 212 40.16 16.42 -13.34
C LEU A 212 40.24 17.60 -14.32
N ALA A 213 41.42 17.89 -14.87
CA ALA A 213 41.63 18.94 -15.87
C ALA A 213 40.84 18.68 -17.17
N LEU A 214 40.63 17.41 -17.52
CA LEU A 214 39.83 17.00 -18.67
C LEU A 214 38.32 16.90 -18.39
N GLY A 215 37.89 17.08 -17.13
CA GLY A 215 36.48 16.92 -16.74
C GLY A 215 35.98 15.46 -16.76
N LEU A 216 36.90 14.49 -16.75
CA LEU A 216 36.56 13.06 -16.69
C LEU A 216 36.32 12.58 -15.24
N LEU A 217 36.85 13.34 -14.28
CA LEU A 217 36.50 13.25 -12.86
C LEU A 217 35.84 14.56 -12.44
N ASP A 218 34.77 14.44 -11.66
CA ASP A 218 34.12 15.58 -11.01
C ASP A 218 34.87 15.92 -9.72
N ASP A 219 35.22 17.20 -9.54
CA ASP A 219 35.94 17.68 -8.36
C ASP A 219 34.96 18.21 -7.31
N PHE A 220 34.92 17.54 -6.16
CA PHE A 220 34.10 17.96 -5.02
C PHE A 220 34.91 18.74 -3.97
N GLY A 221 36.23 18.87 -4.17
CA GLY A 221 37.13 19.55 -3.25
C GLY A 221 37.03 19.00 -1.82
N ALA A 222 37.38 19.85 -0.85
CA ALA A 222 37.10 19.57 0.54
C ALA A 222 35.59 19.76 0.82
N MET A 223 34.96 18.77 1.44
CA MET A 223 33.51 18.80 1.67
C MET A 223 33.17 19.60 2.95
N ALA A 224 33.31 20.92 2.86
CA ALA A 224 33.04 21.83 3.97
C ALA A 224 31.60 21.66 4.52
N GLY A 225 31.48 21.51 5.84
CA GLY A 225 30.20 21.28 6.53
C GLY A 225 29.83 19.79 6.73
N TRP A 226 30.71 18.87 6.32
CA TRP A 226 30.59 17.44 6.61
C TRP A 226 31.65 17.03 7.65
N PRO A 227 31.23 16.72 8.90
CA PRO A 227 32.15 16.38 9.99
C PRO A 227 33.18 15.31 9.60
N GLY A 228 34.46 15.66 9.68
CA GLY A 228 35.60 14.78 9.40
C GLY A 228 36.10 14.81 7.95
N LEU A 229 35.44 15.55 7.05
CA LEU A 229 35.76 15.63 5.62
C LEU A 229 36.19 17.03 5.16
N GLU A 230 36.36 17.95 6.09
CA GLU A 230 36.62 19.37 5.81
C GLU A 230 38.04 19.66 5.30
N GLU A 231 38.96 18.70 5.39
CA GLU A 231 40.37 18.87 4.99
C GLU A 231 40.79 17.93 3.85
N LEU A 232 39.93 16.99 3.43
CA LEU A 232 40.27 15.96 2.46
C LEU A 232 39.60 16.22 1.09
N PRO A 233 40.36 16.26 -0.03
CA PRO A 233 39.78 16.42 -1.35
C PRO A 233 39.02 15.17 -1.77
N HIS A 234 37.80 15.36 -2.27
CA HIS A 234 36.93 14.32 -2.79
C HIS A 234 36.70 14.48 -4.29
N LEU A 235 36.54 13.36 -4.97
CA LEU A 235 36.24 13.32 -6.41
C LEU A 235 35.32 12.15 -6.74
N ALA A 236 34.72 12.17 -7.93
CA ALA A 236 33.97 11.02 -8.44
C ALA A 236 34.24 10.84 -9.94
N ALA A 237 34.18 9.60 -10.42
CA ALA A 237 34.22 9.34 -11.85
C ALA A 237 32.96 9.90 -12.52
N ASN A 238 33.14 10.80 -13.48
CA ASN A 238 32.01 11.40 -14.19
C ASN A 238 31.18 10.29 -14.85
N PRO A 239 29.85 10.22 -14.63
CA PRO A 239 29.03 9.12 -15.13
C PRO A 239 29.13 8.85 -16.64
N LEU A 240 29.37 9.89 -17.45
CA LEU A 240 29.52 9.76 -18.91
C LEU A 240 30.93 9.34 -19.33
N ALA A 241 31.92 9.53 -18.46
CA ALA A 241 33.32 9.14 -18.69
C ALA A 241 33.62 7.69 -18.26
N ARG A 242 32.81 7.10 -17.38
CA ARG A 242 33.01 5.72 -16.89
C ARG A 242 33.23 4.69 -18.00
N PRO A 243 32.51 4.72 -19.14
CA PRO A 243 32.73 3.76 -20.22
C PRO A 243 34.09 3.89 -20.94
N LEU A 244 34.81 5.01 -20.76
CA LEU A 244 36.15 5.20 -21.29
C LEU A 244 37.22 4.41 -20.50
N ALA A 245 36.87 3.97 -19.29
CA ALA A 245 37.76 3.14 -18.49
C ALA A 245 37.81 1.71 -19.02
N PRO A 246 38.99 1.06 -19.01
CA PRO A 246 39.08 -0.37 -19.27
C PRO A 246 38.28 -1.14 -18.21
N ARG A 247 37.54 -2.16 -18.65
CA ARG A 247 36.85 -3.08 -17.72
C ARG A 247 37.89 -3.88 -16.94
N LEU A 248 37.84 -3.78 -15.62
CA LEU A 248 38.71 -4.55 -14.74
C LEU A 248 38.18 -5.98 -14.60
N HIS A 249 39.06 -6.97 -14.76
CA HIS A 249 38.79 -8.35 -14.35
C HIS A 249 38.57 -8.42 -12.83
N ASP A 250 37.84 -9.43 -12.38
CA ASP A 250 37.42 -9.54 -10.97
C ASP A 250 38.61 -9.58 -10.01
N ASP A 251 39.71 -10.26 -10.36
CA ASP A 251 40.94 -10.32 -9.55
C ASP A 251 41.58 -8.93 -9.34
N LEU A 252 41.69 -8.15 -10.41
CA LEU A 252 42.24 -6.79 -10.35
C LEU A 252 41.31 -5.83 -9.61
N ARG A 253 39.99 -6.02 -9.76
CA ARG A 253 38.98 -5.26 -9.02
C ARG A 253 39.08 -5.54 -7.53
N ALA A 254 39.27 -6.81 -7.15
CA ALA A 254 39.41 -7.22 -5.76
C ALA A 254 40.71 -6.67 -5.14
N SER A 255 41.84 -6.81 -5.84
CA SER A 255 43.11 -6.24 -5.38
C SER A 255 43.08 -4.72 -5.23
N ALA A 256 42.41 -4.01 -6.15
CA ALA A 256 42.21 -2.57 -6.02
C ALA A 256 41.29 -2.21 -4.84
N ALA A 257 40.25 -3.00 -4.58
CA ALA A 257 39.36 -2.80 -3.43
C ALA A 257 40.07 -3.05 -2.10
N ASP A 258 40.94 -4.07 -2.01
CA ASP A 258 41.72 -4.39 -0.80
C ASP A 258 42.57 -3.21 -0.31
N VAL A 259 43.16 -2.43 -1.24
CA VAL A 259 43.97 -1.25 -0.88
C VAL A 259 43.16 0.05 -0.76
N ALA A 260 42.02 0.15 -1.43
CA ALA A 260 41.18 1.34 -1.39
C ALA A 260 40.30 1.40 -0.15
N LEU A 261 39.83 0.24 0.34
CA LEU A 261 38.91 0.16 1.46
C LEU A 261 39.48 0.76 2.75
N PRO A 262 40.76 0.53 3.14
CA PRO A 262 41.33 1.14 4.34
C PRO A 262 41.39 2.68 4.27
N GLU A 263 41.75 3.25 3.11
CA GLU A 263 41.79 4.71 2.92
C GLU A 263 40.39 5.32 3.01
N LEU A 264 39.40 4.64 2.43
CA LEU A 264 38.01 5.05 2.52
C LEU A 264 37.48 4.94 3.96
N ALA A 265 37.81 3.86 4.66
CA ALA A 265 37.44 3.64 6.06
C ALA A 265 38.06 4.71 6.98
N ARG A 266 39.33 5.07 6.76
CA ARG A 266 40.03 6.12 7.51
C ARG A 266 39.35 7.48 7.37
N ALA A 267 38.85 7.80 6.16
CA ALA A 267 38.21 9.09 5.91
C ALA A 267 36.75 9.13 6.40
N TRP A 268 36.00 8.03 6.30
CA TRP A 268 34.54 8.05 6.48
C TRP A 268 34.04 7.50 7.82
N ARG A 269 34.89 6.84 8.60
CA ARG A 269 34.51 6.34 9.93
C ARG A 269 34.76 7.40 10.99
N ASP A 270 33.86 7.48 11.96
CA ASP A 270 34.06 8.30 13.15
C ASP A 270 35.11 7.69 14.10
N ALA A 271 35.42 8.39 15.20
CA ALA A 271 36.37 7.91 16.21
C ALA A 271 35.95 6.59 16.89
N LYS A 272 34.68 6.17 16.75
CA LYS A 272 34.14 4.91 17.24
C LYS A 272 34.13 3.82 16.17
N GLY A 273 34.62 4.11 14.96
CA GLY A 273 34.65 3.18 13.85
C GLY A 273 33.32 3.02 13.12
N ASN A 274 32.38 3.96 13.20
CA ASN A 274 31.09 3.87 12.51
C ASN A 274 31.07 4.69 11.23
N PHE A 275 30.45 4.14 10.18
CA PHE A 275 30.11 4.91 8.99
C PHE A 275 28.84 5.73 9.22
N ALA A 276 28.74 6.87 8.53
CA ALA A 276 27.51 7.63 8.49
C ALA A 276 26.39 6.83 7.80
N ARG A 277 25.16 6.94 8.33
CA ARG A 277 23.95 6.26 7.83
C ARG A 277 23.36 6.97 6.62
N ASP A 278 24.15 7.02 5.54
CA ASP A 278 23.79 7.60 4.26
C ASP A 278 24.36 6.78 3.09
N GLN A 279 24.24 7.30 1.87
CA GLN A 279 24.72 6.64 0.64
C GLN A 279 26.19 6.19 0.70
N ARG A 280 27.06 6.84 1.48
CA ARG A 280 28.47 6.47 1.65
C ARG A 280 28.61 5.08 2.26
N ALA A 281 27.77 4.71 3.23
CA ALA A 281 27.82 3.37 3.82
C ALA A 281 27.50 2.28 2.79
N THR A 282 26.53 2.53 1.91
CA THR A 282 26.19 1.57 0.83
C THR A 282 27.34 1.40 -0.15
N ALA A 283 28.05 2.49 -0.48
CA ALA A 283 29.25 2.44 -1.33
C ALA A 283 30.41 1.71 -0.63
N ALA A 284 30.64 1.99 0.65
CA ALA A 284 31.68 1.33 1.46
C ALA A 284 31.42 -0.19 1.56
N CYS A 285 30.17 -0.59 1.81
CA CYS A 285 29.80 -2.00 1.90
C CYS A 285 30.00 -2.72 0.57
N ARG A 286 29.58 -2.13 -0.56
CA ARG A 286 29.83 -2.71 -1.90
C ARG A 286 31.32 -2.84 -2.21
N LEU A 287 32.12 -1.84 -1.86
CA LEU A 287 33.57 -1.90 -2.02
C LEU A 287 34.17 -3.03 -1.18
N ALA A 288 33.74 -3.16 0.08
CA ALA A 288 34.18 -4.23 0.97
C ALA A 288 33.80 -5.63 0.44
N LEU A 289 32.67 -5.77 -0.23
CA LEU A 289 32.27 -7.02 -0.89
C LEU A 289 33.11 -7.35 -2.14
N HIS A 290 33.72 -6.33 -2.78
CA HIS A 290 34.64 -6.55 -3.88
C HIS A 290 36.05 -6.95 -3.40
N ALA A 291 36.45 -6.53 -2.21
CA ALA A 291 37.73 -6.90 -1.61
C ALA A 291 37.87 -8.42 -1.45
N THR A 292 39.09 -8.93 -1.59
CA THR A 292 39.41 -10.35 -1.44
C THR A 292 39.25 -10.76 0.02
N ALA A 293 39.83 -9.97 0.92
CA ALA A 293 39.85 -10.20 2.37
C ALA A 293 39.62 -8.88 3.12
N PRO A 294 38.40 -8.32 3.08
CA PRO A 294 38.09 -7.11 3.84
C PRO A 294 38.28 -7.36 5.33
N GLU A 295 38.78 -6.34 6.06
CA GLU A 295 38.81 -6.36 7.51
C GLU A 295 37.37 -6.55 8.05
N PRO A 296 37.09 -7.60 8.84
CA PRO A 296 35.73 -7.94 9.28
C PRO A 296 35.02 -6.77 9.98
N GLU A 297 35.73 -6.01 10.80
CA GLU A 297 35.21 -4.84 11.52
C GLU A 297 34.78 -3.72 10.57
N VAL A 298 35.50 -3.52 9.46
CA VAL A 298 35.16 -2.53 8.44
C VAL A 298 33.96 -2.99 7.61
N LEU A 299 33.95 -4.27 7.20
CA LEU A 299 32.83 -4.86 6.46
C LEU A 299 31.55 -4.81 7.30
N GLU A 300 31.62 -5.18 8.58
CA GLU A 300 30.49 -5.11 9.48
C GLU A 300 30.00 -3.67 9.69
N ALA A 301 30.89 -2.73 10.04
CA ALA A 301 30.49 -1.35 10.27
C ALA A 301 29.84 -0.72 9.03
N ALA A 302 30.36 -1.00 7.84
CA ALA A 302 29.76 -0.56 6.57
C ALA A 302 28.40 -1.21 6.34
N THR A 303 28.27 -2.51 6.63
CA THR A 303 27.02 -3.26 6.46
C THR A 303 25.94 -2.78 7.42
N VAL A 304 26.24 -2.54 8.70
CA VAL A 304 25.30 -1.99 9.68
C VAL A 304 24.77 -0.63 9.23
N ALA A 305 25.66 0.30 8.86
CA ALA A 305 25.26 1.64 8.45
C ALA A 305 24.49 1.63 7.12
N ALA A 306 24.85 0.75 6.19
CA ALA A 306 24.16 0.59 4.91
C ALA A 306 22.78 -0.03 5.08
N ALA A 307 22.67 -1.08 5.89
CA ALA A 307 21.40 -1.73 6.21
C ALA A 307 20.47 -0.76 6.95
N ASP A 308 20.96 -0.02 7.96
CA ASP A 308 20.18 1.00 8.67
C ASP A 308 19.69 2.11 7.73
N TYR A 309 20.56 2.61 6.84
CA TYR A 309 20.16 3.61 5.86
C TYR A 309 19.10 3.10 4.89
N LEU A 310 19.29 1.91 4.31
CA LEU A 310 18.35 1.33 3.36
C LEU A 310 17.03 0.95 4.02
N PHE A 311 17.07 0.33 5.20
CA PHE A 311 15.91 -0.18 5.91
C PHE A 311 15.18 0.93 6.68
N ASN A 312 15.82 1.53 7.69
CA ASN A 312 15.16 2.47 8.60
C ASN A 312 14.92 3.84 7.98
N ARG A 313 15.83 4.34 7.11
CA ARG A 313 15.65 5.67 6.50
C ARG A 313 14.89 5.66 5.19
N LEU A 314 15.07 4.63 4.36
CA LEU A 314 14.45 4.57 3.04
C LEU A 314 13.28 3.57 2.94
N GLY A 315 13.08 2.70 3.94
CA GLY A 315 12.01 1.69 3.92
C GLY A 315 12.24 0.56 2.91
N LEU A 316 13.48 0.34 2.48
CA LEU A 316 13.84 -0.62 1.41
C LEU A 316 14.38 -1.93 1.98
N ALA A 317 13.52 -2.71 2.65
CA ALA A 317 13.89 -3.98 3.31
C ALA A 317 14.60 -4.99 2.37
N CYS A 318 14.02 -5.27 1.20
CA CYS A 318 14.62 -6.21 0.24
C CYS A 318 16.00 -5.75 -0.25
N SER A 319 16.22 -4.44 -0.42
CA SER A 319 17.52 -3.89 -0.83
C SER A 319 18.55 -3.98 0.28
N ALA A 320 18.16 -3.75 1.54
CA ALA A 320 19.02 -3.94 2.70
C ALA A 320 19.49 -5.41 2.80
N LEU A 321 18.57 -6.37 2.68
CA LEU A 321 18.91 -7.79 2.70
C LEU A 321 19.79 -8.21 1.52
N ARG A 322 19.51 -7.70 0.31
CA ARG A 322 20.31 -8.02 -0.88
C ARG A 322 21.77 -7.60 -0.72
N LEU A 323 22.02 -6.46 -0.08
CA LEU A 323 23.36 -5.96 0.19
C LEU A 323 24.02 -6.70 1.37
N ALA A 324 23.26 -6.97 2.43
CA ALA A 324 23.80 -7.53 3.67
C ALA A 324 24.01 -9.06 3.63
N LYS A 325 23.25 -9.81 2.82
CA LYS A 325 23.37 -11.28 2.69
C LYS A 325 24.81 -11.71 2.35
N PRO A 326 25.43 -11.21 1.25
CA PRO A 326 26.82 -11.56 0.93
C PRO A 326 27.82 -11.10 2.00
N ALA A 327 27.55 -9.99 2.68
CA ALA A 327 28.42 -9.50 3.74
C ALA A 327 28.40 -10.43 4.95
N LEU A 328 27.21 -10.91 5.33
CA LEU A 328 27.04 -11.88 6.41
C LEU A 328 27.75 -13.20 6.12
N ASP A 329 27.68 -13.69 4.88
CA ASP A 329 28.38 -14.90 4.46
C ASP A 329 29.90 -14.71 4.61
N ARG A 330 30.44 -13.57 4.18
CA ARG A 330 31.87 -13.24 4.33
C ARG A 330 32.31 -13.09 5.78
N LEU A 331 31.49 -12.48 6.64
CA LEU A 331 31.77 -12.40 8.07
C LEU A 331 31.79 -13.80 8.72
N THR A 332 30.85 -14.65 8.31
CA THR A 332 30.78 -16.05 8.78
C THR A 332 32.02 -16.85 8.33
N ASP A 333 32.43 -16.71 7.07
CA ASP A 333 33.65 -17.34 6.53
C ASP A 333 34.91 -16.89 7.30
N ALA A 334 34.95 -15.61 7.70
CA ALA A 334 36.01 -15.04 8.52
C ALA A 334 35.93 -15.44 10.02
N ARG A 335 34.92 -16.24 10.42
CA ARG A 335 34.62 -16.58 11.82
C ARG A 335 34.42 -15.35 12.72
N HIS A 336 33.87 -14.28 12.13
CA HIS A 336 33.50 -13.07 12.84
C HIS A 336 32.04 -13.15 13.25
N ASP A 337 31.77 -13.17 14.56
CA ASP A 337 30.41 -13.21 15.09
C ASP A 337 29.71 -11.87 14.79
N PRO A 338 28.57 -11.87 14.07
CA PRO A 338 27.83 -10.65 13.79
C PRO A 338 27.40 -9.95 15.08
N SER A 339 27.63 -8.64 15.13
CA SER A 339 27.19 -7.77 16.21
C SER A 339 25.66 -7.80 16.35
N HIS A 340 25.20 -7.70 17.59
CA HIS A 340 23.77 -7.72 17.89
C HIS A 340 22.95 -6.66 17.13
N PRO A 341 23.44 -5.41 16.93
CA PRO A 341 22.75 -4.44 16.08
C PRO A 341 22.57 -4.89 14.63
N LEU A 342 23.58 -5.53 14.02
CA LEU A 342 23.47 -6.06 12.67
C LEU A 342 22.40 -7.15 12.61
N SER A 343 22.49 -8.13 13.52
CA SER A 343 21.52 -9.23 13.60
C SER A 343 20.09 -8.70 13.77
N GLY A 344 19.87 -7.76 14.68
CA GLY A 344 18.57 -7.15 14.92
C GLY A 344 18.00 -6.41 13.70
N LEU A 345 18.84 -5.64 13.00
CA LEU A 345 18.44 -4.95 11.76
C LEU A 345 18.04 -5.95 10.67
N LEU A 346 18.82 -7.02 10.49
CA LEU A 346 18.56 -8.01 9.45
C LEU A 346 17.35 -8.89 9.75
N ILE A 347 17.10 -9.24 11.02
CA ILE A 347 15.88 -9.95 11.44
C ILE A 347 14.64 -9.11 11.11
N ASN A 348 14.64 -7.82 11.45
CA ASN A 348 13.52 -6.92 11.15
C ASN A 348 13.36 -6.68 9.64
N ALA A 349 14.45 -6.55 8.91
CA ALA A 349 14.41 -6.43 7.45
C ALA A 349 13.88 -7.72 6.80
N ALA A 350 14.23 -8.90 7.32
CA ALA A 350 13.72 -10.20 6.86
C ALA A 350 12.22 -10.33 7.11
N ARG A 351 11.74 -9.95 8.30
CA ARG A 351 10.32 -9.87 8.65
C ARG A 351 9.54 -9.01 7.65
N GLN A 352 9.98 -7.77 7.43
CA GLN A 352 9.29 -6.84 6.53
C GLN A 352 9.36 -7.26 5.06
N ALA A 353 10.43 -7.97 4.65
CA ALA A 353 10.55 -8.53 3.31
C ALA A 353 9.75 -9.84 3.13
N GLY A 354 9.19 -10.42 4.19
CA GLY A 354 8.51 -11.73 4.15
C GLY A 354 9.45 -12.94 4.02
N ASP A 355 10.75 -12.78 4.28
CA ASP A 355 11.75 -13.86 4.22
C ASP A 355 11.77 -14.63 5.55
N ILE A 356 10.72 -15.44 5.78
CA ILE A 356 10.47 -16.19 7.01
C ILE A 356 11.65 -17.12 7.35
N ALA A 357 12.22 -17.80 6.34
CA ALA A 357 13.31 -18.74 6.53
C ALA A 357 14.59 -18.03 7.00
N MET A 358 14.93 -16.89 6.40
CA MET A 358 16.07 -16.10 6.85
C MET A 358 15.84 -15.51 8.24
N GLN A 359 14.64 -14.99 8.52
CA GLN A 359 14.29 -14.43 9.83
C GLN A 359 14.47 -15.47 10.93
N ALA A 360 13.94 -16.69 10.74
CA ALA A 360 14.06 -17.78 11.71
C ALA A 360 15.53 -18.17 11.96
N ARG A 361 16.31 -18.34 10.89
CA ARG A 361 17.74 -18.68 10.99
C ARG A 361 18.53 -17.61 11.76
N LEU A 362 18.31 -16.33 11.43
CA LEU A 362 19.00 -15.23 12.11
C LEU A 362 18.61 -15.11 13.59
N LEU A 363 17.34 -15.35 13.92
CA LEU A 363 16.86 -15.38 15.31
C LEU A 363 17.54 -16.49 16.12
N GLU A 364 17.62 -17.70 15.58
CA GLU A 364 18.32 -18.82 16.23
C GLU A 364 19.80 -18.52 16.44
N GLN A 365 20.48 -18.01 15.41
CA GLN A 365 21.89 -17.62 15.50
C GLN A 365 22.12 -16.54 16.56
N ALA A 366 21.28 -15.50 16.60
CA ALA A 366 21.41 -14.41 17.56
C ALA A 366 21.20 -14.88 19.01
N LEU A 367 20.23 -15.76 19.27
CA LEU A 367 19.93 -16.31 20.59
C LEU A 367 20.98 -17.31 21.09
N GLN A 368 21.75 -17.93 20.19
CA GLN A 368 22.85 -18.84 20.50
C GLN A 368 24.21 -18.14 20.65
N SER A 369 24.28 -16.83 20.42
CA SER A 369 25.53 -16.07 20.50
C SER A 369 26.15 -16.12 21.90
N ASN A 370 27.45 -16.40 21.95
CA ASN A 370 28.22 -16.45 23.21
C ASN A 370 28.46 -15.06 23.83
N THR A 371 28.26 -13.98 23.05
CA THR A 371 28.44 -12.58 23.49
C THR A 371 27.10 -11.93 23.87
N LEU A 372 26.05 -12.73 24.02
CA LEU A 372 24.70 -12.25 24.29
C LEU A 372 24.53 -11.84 25.76
N ASP A 373 24.48 -10.53 26.01
CA ASP A 373 24.10 -10.00 27.31
C ASP A 373 22.58 -10.07 27.56
N SER A 374 22.16 -9.82 28.80
CA SER A 374 20.75 -9.89 29.18
C SER A 374 19.86 -8.92 28.38
N GLY A 375 20.36 -7.72 28.04
CA GLY A 375 19.59 -6.73 27.30
C GLY A 375 19.32 -7.17 25.87
N TRP A 376 20.36 -7.62 25.17
CA TRP A 376 20.23 -8.18 23.82
C TRP A 376 19.45 -9.49 23.82
N ARG A 377 19.56 -10.30 24.87
CA ARG A 377 18.75 -11.52 25.03
C ARG A 377 17.26 -11.17 25.07
N ALA A 378 16.87 -10.20 25.90
CA ALA A 378 15.48 -9.74 25.96
C ALA A 378 15.01 -9.18 24.61
N PHE A 379 15.86 -8.42 23.91
CA PHE A 379 15.56 -7.90 22.58
C PHE A 379 15.28 -9.02 21.55
N PHE A 380 16.16 -10.03 21.44
CA PHE A 380 15.96 -11.13 20.48
C PHE A 380 14.82 -12.07 20.87
N LEU A 381 14.58 -12.27 22.17
CA LEU A 381 13.39 -12.99 22.64
C LEU A 381 12.11 -12.24 22.25
N GLY A 382 12.09 -10.91 22.36
CA GLY A 382 11.00 -10.09 21.85
C GLY A 382 10.78 -10.26 20.35
N LEU A 383 11.85 -10.21 19.53
CA LEU A 383 11.74 -10.46 18.09
C LEU A 383 11.28 -11.89 17.75
N ARG A 384 11.59 -12.88 18.60
CA ARG A 384 11.09 -14.25 18.47
C ARG A 384 9.60 -14.34 18.82
N ALA A 385 9.15 -13.65 19.86
CA ALA A 385 7.73 -13.57 20.21
C ALA A 385 6.93 -12.89 19.09
N ASP A 386 7.45 -11.80 18.52
CA ASP A 386 6.90 -11.14 17.33
C ASP A 386 6.80 -12.10 16.13
N PHE A 387 7.83 -12.91 15.89
CA PHE A 387 7.80 -13.93 14.83
C PHE A 387 6.72 -15.00 15.06
N LEU A 388 6.50 -15.42 16.30
CA LEU A 388 5.44 -16.38 16.66
C LEU A 388 4.05 -15.75 16.53
N HIS A 389 3.89 -14.51 16.96
CA HIS A 389 2.66 -13.73 16.78
C HIS A 389 2.25 -13.66 15.31
N ASP A 390 3.18 -13.35 14.42
CA ASP A 390 2.93 -13.27 12.97
C ASP A 390 2.52 -14.63 12.36
N ARG A 391 2.81 -15.76 13.03
CA ARG A 391 2.38 -17.12 12.64
C ARG A 391 1.08 -17.56 13.31
N GLY A 392 0.52 -16.75 14.21
CA GLY A 392 -0.67 -17.08 14.99
C GLY A 392 -0.41 -17.84 16.29
N ASP A 393 0.85 -18.10 16.64
CA ASP A 393 1.24 -18.82 17.88
C ASP A 393 1.21 -17.88 19.10
N LEU A 394 0.06 -17.27 19.38
CA LEU A 394 -0.12 -16.22 20.40
C LEU A 394 0.27 -16.68 21.81
N GLU A 395 -0.02 -17.94 22.16
CA GLU A 395 0.27 -18.46 23.50
C GLU A 395 1.77 -18.60 23.76
N GLN A 396 2.54 -19.06 22.77
CA GLN A 396 3.99 -19.15 22.91
C GLN A 396 4.63 -17.75 22.93
N ALA A 397 4.14 -16.83 22.10
CA ALA A 397 4.59 -15.44 22.13
C ALA A 397 4.35 -14.80 23.51
N LEU A 398 3.18 -15.04 24.10
CA LEU A 398 2.82 -14.55 25.43
C LEU A 398 3.76 -15.10 26.50
N ARG A 399 4.00 -16.42 26.52
CA ARG A 399 4.93 -17.06 27.48
C ARG A 399 6.34 -16.50 27.38
N ILE A 400 6.86 -16.26 26.17
CA ILE A 400 8.20 -15.67 26.01
C ILE A 400 8.25 -14.29 26.69
N TYR A 401 7.21 -13.47 26.50
CA TYR A 401 7.18 -12.15 27.16
C TYR A 401 7.04 -12.25 28.68
N THR A 402 6.11 -13.06 29.19
CA THR A 402 5.81 -13.16 30.62
C THR A 402 6.91 -13.86 31.40
N ASP A 403 7.46 -14.95 30.87
CA ASP A 403 8.31 -15.86 31.62
C ASP A 403 9.80 -15.59 31.37
N GLU A 404 10.15 -14.98 30.22
CA GLU A 404 11.56 -14.73 29.86
C GLU A 404 11.90 -13.23 29.75
N VAL A 405 11.15 -12.43 28.99
CA VAL A 405 11.52 -11.02 28.71
C VAL A 405 11.28 -10.10 29.90
N ILE A 406 10.10 -10.15 30.51
CA ILE A 406 9.73 -9.28 31.64
C ILE A 406 10.69 -9.47 32.84
N PRO A 407 10.99 -10.70 33.30
CA PRO A 407 11.95 -10.91 34.39
C PRO A 407 13.34 -10.34 34.11
N ILE A 408 13.78 -10.38 32.85
CA ILE A 408 15.04 -9.75 32.46
C ILE A 408 14.97 -8.23 32.64
N HIS A 409 13.94 -7.56 32.12
CA HIS A 409 13.80 -6.11 32.26
C HIS A 409 13.62 -5.65 33.71
N GLU A 410 12.94 -6.44 34.54
CA GLU A 410 12.86 -6.22 36.00
C GLU A 410 14.24 -6.32 36.66
N SER A 411 15.02 -7.37 36.32
CA SER A 411 16.38 -7.56 36.86
C SER A 411 17.33 -6.42 36.48
N LEU A 412 17.17 -5.88 35.26
CA LEU A 412 17.93 -4.74 34.75
C LEU A 412 17.44 -3.39 35.29
N ARG A 413 16.32 -3.36 36.03
CA ARG A 413 15.64 -2.15 36.54
C ARG A 413 15.39 -1.11 35.44
N ASN A 414 15.03 -1.58 34.24
CA ASN A 414 14.74 -0.73 33.10
C ASN A 414 13.22 -0.54 32.96
N GLU A 415 12.67 0.44 33.68
CA GLU A 415 11.22 0.71 33.72
C GLU A 415 10.64 0.98 32.33
N LEU A 416 11.39 1.65 31.45
CA LEU A 416 10.97 1.92 30.08
C LEU A 416 10.81 0.63 29.27
N SER A 417 11.82 -0.26 29.32
CA SER A 417 11.77 -1.52 28.56
C SER A 417 10.75 -2.50 29.15
N LEU A 418 10.52 -2.43 30.46
CA LEU A 418 9.45 -3.15 31.14
C LEU A 418 8.07 -2.68 30.66
N ALA A 419 7.81 -1.38 30.62
CA ALA A 419 6.56 -0.82 30.10
C ALA A 419 6.32 -1.23 28.65
N VAL A 420 7.34 -1.13 27.79
CA VAL A 420 7.26 -1.59 26.39
C VAL A 420 6.92 -3.08 26.30
N SER A 421 7.54 -3.92 27.14
CA SER A 421 7.27 -5.38 27.12
C SER A 421 5.87 -5.71 27.60
N LYS A 422 5.38 -5.00 28.62
CA LYS A 422 4.00 -5.13 29.10
C LYS A 422 2.99 -4.64 28.05
N GLY A 423 3.30 -3.56 27.33
CA GLY A 423 2.52 -3.11 26.17
C GLY A 423 2.43 -4.19 25.08
N ARG A 424 3.52 -4.93 24.82
CA ARG A 424 3.51 -6.09 23.90
C ARG A 424 2.65 -7.24 24.40
N VAL A 425 2.67 -7.52 25.70
CA VAL A 425 1.74 -8.48 26.32
C VAL A 425 0.29 -8.03 26.10
N ALA A 426 -0.01 -6.75 26.29
CA ALA A 426 -1.35 -6.22 26.02
C ALA A 426 -1.76 -6.36 24.53
N ASP A 427 -0.85 -6.09 23.58
CA ASP A 427 -1.10 -6.34 22.14
C ASP A 427 -1.44 -7.83 21.87
N LEU A 428 -0.74 -8.77 22.52
CA LEU A 428 -0.98 -10.21 22.37
C LEU A 428 -2.31 -10.67 23.00
N LEU A 429 -2.68 -10.09 24.14
CA LEU A 429 -3.95 -10.36 24.81
C LEU A 429 -5.12 -9.80 23.99
N GLU A 430 -4.98 -8.60 23.43
CA GLU A 430 -5.94 -8.02 22.49
C GLU A 430 -6.15 -8.94 21.28
N ALA A 431 -5.08 -9.42 20.65
CA ALA A 431 -5.16 -10.35 19.52
C ALA A 431 -5.82 -11.70 19.87
N ARG A 432 -5.76 -12.10 21.14
CA ARG A 432 -6.43 -13.30 21.67
C ARG A 432 -7.90 -13.06 22.04
N GLY A 433 -8.32 -11.80 22.17
CA GLY A 433 -9.65 -11.41 22.64
C GLY A 433 -9.75 -11.22 24.17
N ASP A 434 -8.64 -11.28 24.90
CA ASP A 434 -8.57 -11.05 26.35
C ASP A 434 -8.52 -9.52 26.64
N LEU A 435 -9.57 -8.81 26.22
CA LEU A 435 -9.60 -7.33 26.14
C LEU A 435 -9.51 -6.65 27.53
N ASP A 436 -10.11 -7.23 28.57
CA ASP A 436 -10.08 -6.66 29.93
C ASP A 436 -8.66 -6.65 30.51
N ASP A 437 -7.91 -7.74 30.33
CA ASP A 437 -6.53 -7.83 30.81
C ASP A 437 -5.59 -6.93 29.99
N ALA A 438 -5.83 -6.81 28.68
CA ALA A 438 -5.13 -5.85 27.84
C ALA A 438 -5.34 -4.40 28.35
N LEU A 439 -6.59 -4.00 28.62
CA LEU A 439 -6.92 -2.68 29.17
C LEU A 439 -6.26 -2.45 30.54
N ARG A 440 -6.33 -3.45 31.44
CA ARG A 440 -5.72 -3.36 32.77
C ARG A 440 -4.21 -3.08 32.68
N ILE A 441 -3.49 -3.82 31.84
CA ILE A 441 -2.05 -3.61 31.64
C ILE A 441 -1.77 -2.20 31.08
N ARG A 442 -2.52 -1.77 30.06
CA ARG A 442 -2.34 -0.44 29.46
C ARG A 442 -2.57 0.68 30.48
N HIS A 443 -3.65 0.60 31.26
CA HIS A 443 -4.04 1.64 32.22
C HIS A 443 -3.20 1.65 33.50
N GLU A 444 -2.93 0.49 34.09
CA GLU A 444 -2.33 0.40 35.43
C GLU A 444 -0.80 0.23 35.39
N GLU A 445 -0.24 -0.27 34.28
CA GLU A 445 1.18 -0.65 34.23
C GLU A 445 1.99 0.13 33.19
N GLU A 446 1.43 0.46 32.02
CA GLU A 446 2.15 1.16 30.95
C GLU A 446 1.98 2.69 31.03
N LEU A 447 0.73 3.17 31.08
CA LEU A 447 0.42 4.60 31.07
C LEU A 447 1.12 5.38 32.21
N PRO A 448 1.14 4.89 33.49
CA PRO A 448 1.77 5.61 34.58
C PRO A 448 3.29 5.79 34.39
N VAL A 449 3.96 4.85 33.72
CA VAL A 449 5.40 4.94 33.45
C VAL A 449 5.68 6.07 32.47
N TYR A 450 4.93 6.15 31.37
CA TYR A 450 5.10 7.24 30.39
C TYR A 450 4.70 8.61 30.94
N GLU A 451 3.68 8.67 31.80
CA GLU A 451 3.31 9.89 32.51
C GLU A 451 4.41 10.36 33.46
N ALA A 452 5.00 9.44 34.24
CA ALA A 452 6.11 9.76 35.15
C ALA A 452 7.37 10.24 34.42
N LEU A 453 7.64 9.70 33.22
CA LEU A 453 8.74 10.13 32.35
C LEU A 453 8.45 11.46 31.64
N GLY A 454 7.21 11.96 31.68
CA GLY A 454 6.79 13.15 30.93
C GLY A 454 6.76 12.96 29.42
N ASP A 455 6.77 11.70 28.94
CA ASP A 455 6.74 11.38 27.52
C ASP A 455 5.31 11.47 26.98
N ARG A 456 4.89 12.70 26.67
CA ARG A 456 3.55 13.00 26.13
C ARG A 456 3.23 12.22 24.86
N ARG A 457 4.24 11.92 24.03
CA ARG A 457 4.05 11.16 22.79
C ARG A 457 3.68 9.72 23.13
N SER A 458 4.45 9.06 24.00
CA SER A 458 4.18 7.68 24.41
C SER A 458 2.88 7.55 25.19
N VAL A 459 2.50 8.56 25.99
CA VAL A 459 1.17 8.65 26.62
C VAL A 459 0.06 8.67 25.55
N ALA A 460 0.17 9.53 24.54
CA ALA A 460 -0.83 9.59 23.45
C ALA A 460 -0.91 8.27 22.66
N MET A 461 0.23 7.63 22.37
CA MET A 461 0.26 6.34 21.69
C MET A 461 -0.39 5.22 22.53
N THR A 462 -0.17 5.23 23.84
CA THR A 462 -0.78 4.26 24.77
C THR A 462 -2.30 4.46 24.84
N LYS A 463 -2.77 5.71 24.90
CA LYS A 463 -4.21 6.04 24.88
C LYS A 463 -4.89 5.67 23.56
N LEU A 464 -4.18 5.83 22.46
CA LEU A 464 -4.65 5.38 21.14
C LEU A 464 -4.77 3.84 21.09
N LYS A 465 -3.85 3.11 21.70
CA LYS A 465 -3.96 1.65 21.87
C LYS A 465 -5.11 1.23 22.79
N ILE A 466 -5.35 1.98 23.87
CA ILE A 466 -6.52 1.78 24.73
C ILE A 466 -7.82 1.97 23.92
N ALA A 467 -7.89 3.00 23.07
CA ALA A 467 -9.04 3.22 22.20
C ALA A 467 -9.26 2.07 21.20
N ASP A 468 -8.19 1.49 20.63
CA ASP A 468 -8.28 0.30 19.76
C ASP A 468 -8.90 -0.90 20.52
N VAL A 469 -8.46 -1.16 21.76
CA VAL A 469 -9.00 -2.24 22.60
C VAL A 469 -10.46 -1.98 23.01
N LEU A 470 -10.81 -0.72 23.31
CA LEU A 470 -12.20 -0.31 23.60
C LEU A 470 -13.10 -0.46 22.38
N GLU A 471 -12.60 -0.14 21.18
CA GLU A 471 -13.32 -0.38 19.92
C GLU A 471 -13.59 -1.88 19.75
N ALA A 472 -12.58 -2.74 19.93
CA ALA A 472 -12.73 -4.19 19.87
C ALA A 472 -13.72 -4.74 20.91
N ARG A 473 -13.82 -4.09 22.08
CA ARG A 473 -14.79 -4.42 23.14
C ARG A 473 -16.21 -3.95 22.84
N GLY A 474 -16.37 -3.00 21.92
CA GLY A 474 -17.64 -2.34 21.60
C GLY A 474 -17.93 -1.07 22.40
N ASP A 475 -16.99 -0.59 23.22
CA ASP A 475 -17.11 0.63 24.02
C ASP A 475 -16.77 1.89 23.18
N LEU A 476 -17.52 2.05 22.09
CA LEU A 476 -17.23 3.02 21.02
C LEU A 476 -17.28 4.49 21.47
N ASP A 477 -18.09 4.83 22.48
CA ASP A 477 -18.20 6.21 23.01
C ASP A 477 -16.90 6.63 23.69
N GLU A 478 -16.37 5.76 24.54
CA GLU A 478 -15.18 6.05 25.31
C GLU A 478 -13.95 6.05 24.41
N ALA A 479 -13.88 5.13 23.44
CA ALA A 479 -12.85 5.16 22.40
C ALA A 479 -12.86 6.50 21.64
N LEU A 480 -14.02 6.97 21.19
CA LEU A 480 -14.14 8.27 20.50
C LEU A 480 -13.73 9.46 21.38
N ARG A 481 -14.14 9.45 22.66
CA ARG A 481 -13.80 10.50 23.62
C ARG A 481 -12.28 10.59 23.82
N ILE A 482 -11.62 9.45 24.06
CA ILE A 482 -10.16 9.39 24.24
C ILE A 482 -9.44 9.91 22.98
N LEU A 483 -9.83 9.44 21.79
CA LEU A 483 -9.18 9.85 20.55
C LEU A 483 -9.33 11.36 20.29
N LYS A 484 -10.53 11.91 20.49
CA LYS A 484 -10.83 13.33 20.21
C LYS A 484 -10.28 14.28 21.26
N GLU A 485 -10.45 13.98 22.54
CA GLU A 485 -10.18 14.91 23.64
C GLU A 485 -8.77 14.75 24.23
N GLU A 486 -8.17 13.57 24.13
CA GLU A 486 -6.89 13.27 24.80
C GLU A 486 -5.74 13.01 23.83
N VAL A 487 -5.99 12.33 22.70
CA VAL A 487 -4.93 11.96 21.75
C VAL A 487 -4.65 13.07 20.74
N LEU A 488 -5.67 13.52 19.97
CA LEU A 488 -5.48 14.53 18.92
C LEU A 488 -4.78 15.83 19.41
N PRO A 489 -5.17 16.44 20.55
CA PRO A 489 -4.52 17.68 21.01
C PRO A 489 -3.03 17.51 21.32
N VAL A 490 -2.63 16.32 21.79
CA VAL A 490 -1.22 16.01 22.09
C VAL A 490 -0.44 15.82 20.79
N LEU A 491 -0.99 15.11 19.82
CA LEU A 491 -0.34 14.91 18.52
C LEU A 491 -0.19 16.24 17.77
N GLU A 492 -1.17 17.14 17.85
CA GLU A 492 -1.10 18.52 17.36
C GLU A 492 0.04 19.30 18.01
N MET A 493 0.14 19.26 19.34
CA MET A 493 1.17 19.96 20.09
C MET A 493 2.59 19.44 19.79
N VAL A 494 2.75 18.14 19.61
CA VAL A 494 4.04 17.49 19.29
C VAL A 494 4.38 17.65 17.80
N GLY A 495 3.42 18.05 16.96
CA GLY A 495 3.61 18.23 15.52
C GLY A 495 3.67 16.91 14.73
N ASP A 496 3.18 15.81 15.30
CA ASP A 496 3.13 14.53 14.59
C ASP A 496 1.92 14.45 13.65
N ARG A 497 2.07 15.09 12.49
CA ARG A 497 1.02 15.14 11.46
C ARG A 497 0.63 13.75 10.97
N ARG A 498 1.57 12.80 10.87
CA ARG A 498 1.26 11.47 10.35
C ARG A 498 0.32 10.75 11.32
N GLU A 499 0.64 10.74 12.61
CA GLU A 499 -0.22 10.10 13.62
C GLU A 499 -1.56 10.83 13.81
N GLN A 500 -1.61 12.15 13.61
CA GLN A 500 -2.89 12.87 13.55
C GLN A 500 -3.78 12.29 12.46
N ALA A 501 -3.28 12.16 11.23
CA ALA A 501 -4.05 11.60 10.12
C ALA A 501 -4.49 10.15 10.36
N VAL A 502 -3.64 9.34 10.99
CA VAL A 502 -4.01 7.97 11.40
C VAL A 502 -5.14 8.00 12.45
N THR A 503 -5.06 8.91 13.41
CA THR A 503 -6.07 9.09 14.46
C THR A 503 -7.42 9.54 13.91
N HIS A 504 -7.44 10.51 12.98
CA HIS A 504 -8.66 10.87 12.24
C HIS A 504 -9.25 9.67 11.50
N GLY A 505 -8.40 8.83 10.90
CA GLY A 505 -8.83 7.60 10.22
C GLY A 505 -9.52 6.58 11.14
N ARG A 506 -9.04 6.43 12.38
CA ARG A 506 -9.65 5.60 13.43
C ARG A 506 -10.99 6.16 13.89
N ILE A 507 -11.05 7.47 14.18
CA ILE A 507 -12.29 8.15 14.55
C ILE A 507 -13.36 7.95 13.48
N ALA A 508 -13.00 8.12 12.20
CA ALA A 508 -13.90 7.86 11.09
C ALA A 508 -14.33 6.37 11.01
N GLY A 509 -13.44 5.43 11.30
CA GLY A 509 -13.78 4.00 11.39
C GLY A 509 -14.82 3.70 12.48
N ILE A 510 -14.63 4.24 13.69
CA ILE A 510 -15.58 4.06 14.79
C ILE A 510 -16.94 4.72 14.46
N LEU A 511 -16.92 5.88 13.79
CA LEU A 511 -18.15 6.53 13.34
C LEU A 511 -18.88 5.73 12.24
N GLU A 512 -18.15 5.10 11.32
CA GLU A 512 -18.71 4.17 10.33
C GLU A 512 -19.43 3.01 11.02
N VAL A 513 -18.80 2.37 12.02
CA VAL A 513 -19.40 1.28 12.80
C VAL A 513 -20.67 1.72 13.53
N ARG A 514 -20.76 3.00 13.92
CA ARG A 514 -21.94 3.61 14.54
C ARG A 514 -23.05 4.00 13.56
N GLY A 515 -22.81 3.92 12.25
CA GLY A 515 -23.71 4.42 11.22
C GLY A 515 -23.67 5.94 11.02
N ASN A 516 -22.73 6.66 11.65
CA ASN A 516 -22.53 8.10 11.47
C ASN A 516 -21.67 8.38 10.23
N LEU A 517 -22.15 7.95 9.07
CA LEU A 517 -21.40 7.95 7.80
C LEU A 517 -21.02 9.35 7.32
N ASP A 518 -21.89 10.35 7.48
CA ASP A 518 -21.62 11.74 7.05
C ASP A 518 -20.42 12.35 7.76
N GLU A 519 -20.36 12.18 9.09
CA GLU A 519 -19.26 12.71 9.89
C GLU A 519 -17.96 11.93 9.61
N ALA A 520 -18.04 10.62 9.36
CA ALA A 520 -16.90 9.83 8.94
C ALA A 520 -16.35 10.32 7.58
N LEU A 521 -17.22 10.59 6.60
CA LEU A 521 -16.84 11.15 5.30
C LEU A 521 -16.21 12.53 5.43
N ARG A 522 -16.78 13.40 6.28
CA ARG A 522 -16.24 14.73 6.57
C ARG A 522 -14.82 14.64 7.14
N ILE A 523 -14.61 13.82 8.17
CA ILE A 523 -13.29 13.64 8.79
C ILE A 523 -12.27 13.10 7.78
N ARG A 524 -12.63 12.07 6.99
CA ARG A 524 -11.71 11.52 5.98
C ARG A 524 -11.34 12.56 4.91
N THR A 525 -12.30 13.38 4.48
CA THR A 525 -12.13 14.31 3.37
C THR A 525 -11.48 15.62 3.78
N GLU A 526 -11.89 16.20 4.90
CA GLU A 526 -11.49 17.54 5.34
C GLU A 526 -10.33 17.54 6.33
N GLU A 527 -10.17 16.48 7.13
CA GLU A 527 -9.15 16.43 8.20
C GLU A 527 -8.00 15.47 7.83
N GLN A 528 -8.31 14.26 7.34
CA GLN A 528 -7.30 13.23 7.06
C GLN A 528 -6.55 13.42 5.74
N LEU A 529 -7.29 13.51 4.62
CA LEU A 529 -6.68 13.58 3.27
C LEU A 529 -5.69 14.74 3.08
N PRO A 530 -5.99 16.00 3.53
CA PRO A 530 -5.07 17.12 3.33
C PRO A 530 -3.70 16.90 3.99
N ILE A 531 -3.66 16.16 5.10
CA ILE A 531 -2.41 15.83 5.78
C ILE A 531 -1.55 14.91 4.92
N PHE A 532 -2.12 13.84 4.34
CA PHE A 532 -1.35 12.94 3.47
C PHE A 532 -0.89 13.61 2.18
N VAL A 533 -1.67 14.57 1.65
CA VAL A 533 -1.22 15.44 0.55
C VAL A 533 -0.01 16.28 0.97
N ALA A 534 -0.06 16.94 2.13
CA ALA A 534 1.05 17.74 2.64
C ALA A 534 2.31 16.92 2.94
N LEU A 535 2.15 15.67 3.36
CA LEU A 535 3.25 14.71 3.59
C LEU A 535 3.76 14.07 2.30
N ASN A 536 3.09 14.27 1.16
CA ASN A 536 3.33 13.55 -0.10
C ASN A 536 3.31 12.00 0.08
N ASP A 537 2.48 11.52 1.00
CA ASP A 537 2.30 10.09 1.27
C ASP A 537 1.23 9.52 0.33
N LYS A 538 1.67 9.15 -0.88
CA LYS A 538 0.81 8.62 -1.95
C LYS A 538 0.09 7.34 -1.53
N ARG A 539 0.73 6.50 -0.70
CA ARG A 539 0.15 5.24 -0.25
C ARG A 539 -1.03 5.53 0.67
N SER A 540 -0.80 6.27 1.75
CA SER A 540 -1.86 6.59 2.71
C SER A 540 -2.99 7.41 2.08
N PHE A 541 -2.68 8.27 1.10
CA PHE A 541 -3.69 8.95 0.29
C PHE A 541 -4.59 7.96 -0.47
N ALA A 542 -4.01 7.02 -1.23
CA ALA A 542 -4.78 6.06 -2.02
C ALA A 542 -5.67 5.17 -1.14
N TYR A 543 -5.14 4.68 -0.01
CA TYR A 543 -5.93 3.89 0.95
C TYR A 543 -7.04 4.71 1.61
N THR A 544 -6.81 6.00 1.89
CA THR A 544 -7.88 6.89 2.42
C THR A 544 -8.98 7.10 1.39
N LYS A 545 -8.65 7.25 0.10
CA LYS A 545 -9.65 7.30 -0.99
C LYS A 545 -10.46 6.01 -1.09
N LEU A 546 -9.84 4.84 -0.95
CA LEU A 546 -10.58 3.58 -0.87
C LEU A 546 -11.54 3.53 0.32
N ARG A 547 -11.13 4.01 1.50
CA ARG A 547 -12.01 4.09 2.68
C ARG A 547 -13.18 5.06 2.50
N ILE A 548 -12.96 6.19 1.81
CA ILE A 548 -14.05 7.10 1.45
C ILE A 548 -15.04 6.39 0.51
N ALA A 549 -14.55 5.67 -0.50
CA ALA A 549 -15.42 4.90 -1.39
C ALA A 549 -16.19 3.80 -0.63
N ASP A 550 -15.57 3.12 0.33
CA ASP A 550 -16.25 2.15 1.20
C ASP A 550 -17.35 2.82 2.03
N CYS A 551 -17.09 4.00 2.58
CA CYS A 551 -18.08 4.74 3.36
C CYS A 551 -19.25 5.24 2.49
N LEU A 552 -18.97 5.71 1.27
CA LEU A 552 -19.99 6.10 0.28
C LEU A 552 -20.84 4.91 -0.16
N GLU A 553 -20.23 3.75 -0.40
CA GLU A 553 -20.96 2.52 -0.70
C GLU A 553 -21.91 2.14 0.44
N ASN A 554 -21.44 2.20 1.70
CA ASN A 554 -22.28 1.98 2.88
C ASN A 554 -23.38 3.04 3.03
N HIS A 555 -23.16 4.25 2.52
CA HIS A 555 -24.16 5.33 2.49
C HIS A 555 -25.18 5.15 1.35
N GLY A 556 -24.92 4.23 0.40
CA GLY A 556 -25.75 4.01 -0.79
C GLY A 556 -25.32 4.82 -2.02
N ASP A 557 -24.26 5.61 -1.94
CA ASP A 557 -23.72 6.43 -3.03
C ASP A 557 -22.78 5.62 -3.94
N PHE A 558 -23.33 4.57 -4.57
CA PHE A 558 -22.58 3.62 -5.39
C PHE A 558 -21.86 4.26 -6.58
N ASP A 559 -22.40 5.32 -7.18
CA ASP A 559 -21.79 6.03 -8.33
C ASP A 559 -20.50 6.74 -7.95
N GLU A 560 -20.54 7.48 -6.83
CA GLU A 560 -19.36 8.22 -6.38
C GLU A 560 -18.30 7.27 -5.81
N ALA A 561 -18.71 6.20 -5.13
CA ALA A 561 -17.82 5.13 -4.71
C ALA A 561 -17.10 4.48 -5.90
N LEU A 562 -17.83 4.17 -6.98
CA LEU A 562 -17.27 3.62 -8.21
C LEU A 562 -16.29 4.60 -8.88
N ARG A 563 -16.68 5.87 -9.00
CA ARG A 563 -15.84 6.93 -9.60
C ARG A 563 -14.53 7.09 -8.84
N ILE A 564 -14.56 7.16 -7.51
CA ILE A 564 -13.35 7.28 -6.68
C ILE A 564 -12.47 6.06 -6.84
N ARG A 565 -13.02 4.84 -6.85
CA ARG A 565 -12.22 3.61 -7.01
C ARG A 565 -11.57 3.54 -8.40
N ALA A 566 -12.34 3.81 -9.45
CA ALA A 566 -11.90 3.66 -10.84
C ALA A 566 -10.95 4.79 -11.29
N GLU A 567 -11.30 6.04 -11.00
CA GLU A 567 -10.63 7.21 -11.58
C GLU A 567 -9.56 7.81 -10.67
N GLU A 568 -9.68 7.63 -9.35
CA GLU A 568 -8.74 8.24 -8.39
C GLU A 568 -7.82 7.22 -7.71
N ALA A 569 -8.36 6.12 -7.17
CA ALA A 569 -7.59 5.18 -6.37
C ALA A 569 -6.76 4.21 -7.24
N LEU A 570 -7.36 3.55 -8.23
CA LEU A 570 -6.67 2.57 -9.08
C LEU A 570 -5.39 3.12 -9.75
N PRO A 571 -5.40 4.30 -10.41
CA PRO A 571 -4.19 4.85 -11.03
C PRO A 571 -3.06 5.10 -10.03
N LEU A 572 -3.39 5.46 -8.79
CA LEU A 572 -2.42 5.67 -7.72
C LEU A 572 -1.83 4.36 -7.20
N LEU A 573 -2.65 3.33 -7.03
CA LEU A 573 -2.20 2.00 -6.62
C LEU A 573 -1.29 1.38 -7.69
N GLU A 574 -1.63 1.54 -8.97
CA GLU A 574 -0.80 1.15 -10.11
C GLU A 574 0.55 1.88 -10.11
N ALA A 575 0.55 3.19 -9.84
CA ALA A 575 1.77 3.97 -9.74
C ALA A 575 2.67 3.55 -8.56
N ILE A 576 2.09 3.05 -7.47
CA ILE A 576 2.82 2.54 -6.29
C ILE A 576 3.21 1.06 -6.46
N GLY A 577 2.60 0.35 -7.39
CA GLY A 577 2.87 -1.08 -7.65
C GLY A 577 2.23 -2.01 -6.61
N ASP A 578 1.18 -1.57 -5.91
CA ASP A 578 0.48 -2.39 -4.91
C ASP A 578 -0.52 -3.35 -5.58
N GLN A 579 0.00 -4.44 -6.16
CA GLN A 579 -0.78 -5.43 -6.92
C GLN A 579 -1.94 -6.04 -6.12
N ARG A 580 -1.74 -6.26 -4.81
CA ARG A 580 -2.80 -6.76 -3.93
C ARG A 580 -3.95 -5.75 -3.80
N ALA A 581 -3.63 -4.48 -3.52
CA ALA A 581 -4.65 -3.45 -3.39
C ALA A 581 -5.40 -3.19 -4.71
N ILE A 582 -4.72 -3.31 -5.85
CA ILE A 582 -5.35 -3.25 -7.18
C ILE A 582 -6.40 -4.37 -7.31
N ALA A 583 -6.02 -5.62 -7.03
CA ALA A 583 -6.93 -6.76 -7.13
C ALA A 583 -8.15 -6.62 -6.19
N VAL A 584 -7.93 -6.20 -4.94
CA VAL A 584 -9.01 -5.92 -3.98
C VAL A 584 -9.94 -4.82 -4.49
N THR A 585 -9.38 -3.74 -5.03
CA THR A 585 -10.17 -2.59 -5.53
C THR A 585 -11.02 -2.99 -6.73
N LYS A 586 -10.48 -3.77 -7.67
CA LYS A 586 -11.24 -4.32 -8.81
C LYS A 586 -12.32 -5.29 -8.34
N GLY A 587 -12.06 -6.08 -7.29
CA GLY A 587 -13.07 -6.91 -6.63
C GLY A 587 -14.25 -6.10 -6.10
N LYS A 588 -13.98 -4.98 -5.41
CA LYS A 588 -15.03 -4.07 -4.93
C LYS A 588 -15.79 -3.36 -6.05
N ILE A 589 -15.12 -2.99 -7.14
CA ILE A 589 -15.79 -2.47 -8.34
C ILE A 589 -16.75 -3.52 -8.91
N SER A 590 -16.33 -4.78 -8.96
CA SER A 590 -17.22 -5.88 -9.34
C SER A 590 -18.40 -6.06 -8.38
N ASP A 591 -18.21 -5.87 -7.07
CA ASP A 591 -19.32 -5.92 -6.10
C ASP A 591 -20.37 -4.84 -6.42
N VAL A 592 -19.94 -3.63 -6.81
CA VAL A 592 -20.83 -2.55 -7.22
C VAL A 592 -21.59 -2.88 -8.51
N TYR A 593 -20.93 -3.48 -9.51
CA TYR A 593 -21.61 -3.94 -10.73
C TYR A 593 -22.64 -5.03 -10.45
N GLU A 594 -22.34 -5.95 -9.54
CA GLU A 594 -23.28 -6.99 -9.09
C GLU A 594 -24.54 -6.38 -8.47
N VAL A 595 -24.41 -5.40 -7.57
CA VAL A 595 -25.53 -4.70 -6.93
C VAL A 595 -26.40 -3.95 -7.95
N ARG A 596 -25.81 -3.43 -9.04
CA ARG A 596 -26.53 -2.74 -10.13
C ARG A 596 -27.27 -3.69 -11.07
N GLY A 597 -27.02 -4.99 -10.98
CA GLY A 597 -27.51 -5.98 -11.95
C GLY A 597 -26.66 -6.10 -13.21
N ASP A 598 -25.51 -5.43 -13.29
CA ASP A 598 -24.53 -5.55 -14.38
C ASP A 598 -23.68 -6.81 -14.20
N LEU A 599 -24.35 -7.97 -14.15
CA LEU A 599 -23.75 -9.26 -13.82
C LEU A 599 -22.65 -9.68 -14.80
N GLU A 600 -22.69 -9.22 -16.05
CA GLU A 600 -21.69 -9.50 -17.07
C GLU A 600 -20.35 -8.86 -16.75
N GLU A 601 -20.34 -7.58 -16.39
CA GLU A 601 -19.11 -6.89 -16.03
C GLU A 601 -18.55 -7.33 -14.68
N ALA A 602 -19.43 -7.64 -13.71
CA ALA A 602 -19.01 -8.26 -12.47
C ALA A 602 -18.27 -9.60 -12.74
N MET A 603 -18.83 -10.45 -13.60
CA MET A 603 -18.22 -11.74 -13.94
C MET A 603 -16.89 -11.56 -14.68
N ARG A 604 -16.82 -10.64 -15.65
CA ARG A 604 -15.60 -10.35 -16.42
C ARG A 604 -14.48 -9.87 -15.51
N LEU A 605 -14.74 -8.87 -14.66
CA LEU A 605 -13.74 -8.34 -13.72
C LEU A 605 -13.21 -9.42 -12.77
N ARG A 606 -14.09 -10.23 -12.17
CA ARG A 606 -13.65 -11.28 -11.25
C ARG A 606 -12.82 -12.35 -11.95
N SER A 607 -13.25 -12.80 -13.13
CA SER A 607 -12.64 -13.94 -13.82
C SER A 607 -11.36 -13.58 -14.58
N GLU A 608 -11.32 -12.42 -15.23
CA GLU A 608 -10.21 -12.04 -16.12
C GLU A 608 -9.16 -11.18 -15.42
N GLU A 609 -9.50 -10.46 -14.34
CA GLU A 609 -8.60 -9.49 -13.71
C GLU A 609 -8.29 -9.83 -12.25
N VAL A 610 -9.30 -10.10 -11.42
CA VAL A 610 -9.11 -10.30 -9.97
C VAL A 610 -8.53 -11.68 -9.66
N LEU A 611 -9.11 -12.75 -10.21
CA LEU A 611 -8.67 -14.12 -9.95
C LEU A 611 -7.21 -14.35 -10.42
N PRO A 612 -6.81 -14.02 -11.68
CA PRO A 612 -5.43 -14.20 -12.11
C PRO A 612 -4.43 -13.36 -11.31
N ALA A 613 -4.83 -12.18 -10.82
CA ALA A 613 -3.98 -11.34 -9.98
C ALA A 613 -3.69 -12.01 -8.62
N PHE A 614 -4.70 -12.57 -7.96
CA PHE A 614 -4.47 -13.29 -6.70
C PHE A 614 -3.73 -14.62 -6.90
N GLU A 615 -3.93 -15.31 -8.02
CA GLU A 615 -3.14 -16.49 -8.39
C GLU A 615 -1.66 -16.13 -8.59
N ALA A 616 -1.36 -15.04 -9.29
CA ALA A 616 0.01 -14.55 -9.48
C ALA A 616 0.67 -14.09 -8.17
N LEU A 617 -0.11 -13.68 -7.18
CA LEU A 617 0.35 -13.36 -5.82
C LEU A 617 0.48 -14.60 -4.92
N GLU A 618 0.11 -15.78 -5.40
CA GLU A 618 0.02 -17.03 -4.63
C GLU A 618 -0.86 -16.91 -3.38
N ASP A 619 -1.82 -15.96 -3.36
CA ASP A 619 -2.75 -15.79 -2.24
C ASP A 619 -3.92 -16.77 -2.35
N ARG A 620 -3.69 -17.98 -1.82
CA ARG A 620 -4.67 -19.07 -1.84
C ARG A 620 -5.99 -18.69 -1.17
N ARG A 621 -5.97 -17.87 -0.11
CA ARG A 621 -7.18 -17.43 0.60
C ARG A 621 -8.01 -16.50 -0.27
N SER A 622 -7.39 -15.48 -0.86
CA SER A 622 -8.09 -14.54 -1.75
C SER A 622 -8.55 -15.19 -3.07
N VAL A 623 -7.82 -16.18 -3.58
CA VAL A 623 -8.28 -17.01 -4.71
C VAL A 623 -9.57 -17.73 -4.36
N ALA A 624 -9.64 -18.42 -3.20
CA ALA A 624 -10.84 -19.12 -2.75
C ALA A 624 -12.04 -18.18 -2.60
N ILE A 625 -11.84 -17.02 -1.95
CA ILE A 625 -12.89 -15.99 -1.81
C ILE A 625 -13.37 -15.48 -3.18
N THR A 626 -12.46 -15.24 -4.12
CA THR A 626 -12.82 -14.75 -5.46
C THR A 626 -13.62 -15.80 -6.23
N LYS A 627 -13.24 -17.08 -6.15
CA LYS A 627 -14.01 -18.19 -6.71
C LYS A 627 -15.39 -18.30 -6.06
N GLY A 628 -15.48 -18.16 -4.74
CA GLY A 628 -16.75 -18.08 -4.05
C GLY A 628 -17.65 -16.95 -4.57
N ARG A 629 -17.10 -15.75 -4.82
CA ARG A 629 -17.88 -14.65 -5.41
C ARG A 629 -18.32 -14.94 -6.85
N ILE A 630 -17.50 -15.64 -7.63
CA ILE A 630 -17.91 -16.14 -8.96
C ILE A 630 -19.07 -17.14 -8.83
N ALA A 631 -19.03 -18.04 -7.85
CA ALA A 631 -20.14 -18.96 -7.57
C ALA A 631 -21.43 -18.23 -7.17
N ASP A 632 -21.34 -17.13 -6.40
CA ASP A 632 -22.50 -16.28 -6.09
C ASP A 632 -23.11 -15.67 -7.39
N LEU A 633 -22.27 -15.17 -8.29
CA LEU A 633 -22.72 -14.66 -9.59
C LEU A 633 -23.35 -15.76 -10.48
N LEU A 634 -22.79 -16.97 -10.49
CA LEU A 634 -23.37 -18.12 -11.20
C LEU A 634 -24.74 -18.51 -10.65
N LYS A 635 -24.87 -18.52 -9.31
CA LYS A 635 -26.15 -18.77 -8.63
C LYS A 635 -27.21 -17.75 -9.05
N ILE A 636 -26.88 -16.47 -9.06
CA ILE A 636 -27.81 -15.40 -9.49
C ILE A 636 -28.24 -15.59 -10.95
N ARG A 637 -27.34 -16.06 -11.82
CA ARG A 637 -27.64 -16.38 -13.22
C ARG A 637 -28.41 -17.70 -13.41
N GLY A 638 -28.67 -18.45 -12.35
CA GLY A 638 -29.36 -19.74 -12.38
C GLY A 638 -28.45 -20.94 -12.70
N ASP A 639 -27.14 -20.77 -12.84
CA ASP A 639 -26.18 -21.87 -12.97
C ASP A 639 -25.83 -22.43 -11.58
N LEU A 640 -26.79 -23.13 -11.00
CA LEU A 640 -26.67 -23.70 -9.65
C LEU A 640 -25.61 -24.82 -9.60
N GLU A 641 -25.49 -25.62 -10.66
CA GLU A 641 -24.52 -26.73 -10.75
C GLU A 641 -23.08 -26.19 -10.82
N GLY A 642 -22.82 -25.18 -11.65
CA GLY A 642 -21.53 -24.50 -11.71
C GLY A 642 -21.16 -23.83 -10.39
N ALA A 643 -22.13 -23.15 -9.73
CA ALA A 643 -21.93 -22.55 -8.42
C ALA A 643 -21.59 -23.59 -7.34
N LEU A 644 -22.33 -24.71 -7.31
CA LEU A 644 -22.13 -25.79 -6.35
C LEU A 644 -20.76 -26.46 -6.52
N ARG A 645 -20.36 -26.73 -7.77
CA ARG A 645 -19.05 -27.31 -8.09
C ARG A 645 -17.90 -26.45 -7.57
N ILE A 646 -17.92 -25.14 -7.85
CA ILE A 646 -16.86 -24.23 -7.38
C ILE A 646 -16.78 -24.25 -5.85
N ARG A 647 -17.93 -24.18 -5.17
CA ARG A 647 -18.00 -24.15 -3.70
C ARG A 647 -17.45 -25.43 -3.07
N ILE A 648 -17.81 -26.60 -3.59
CA ILE A 648 -17.41 -27.91 -3.05
C ILE A 648 -16.00 -28.31 -3.45
N GLU A 649 -15.61 -28.14 -4.71
CA GLU A 649 -14.37 -28.70 -5.26
C GLU A 649 -13.18 -27.72 -5.20
N GLU A 650 -13.43 -26.41 -5.21
CA GLU A 650 -12.37 -25.40 -5.35
C GLU A 650 -12.21 -24.48 -4.13
N GLU A 651 -13.29 -24.16 -3.42
CA GLU A 651 -13.26 -23.21 -2.30
C GLU A 651 -13.16 -23.90 -0.94
N LEU A 652 -14.11 -24.80 -0.60
CA LEU A 652 -14.14 -25.47 0.69
C LEU A 652 -12.83 -26.22 1.03
N PRO A 653 -12.19 -26.96 0.11
CA PRO A 653 -10.93 -27.65 0.40
C PRO A 653 -9.78 -26.70 0.73
N VAL A 654 -9.79 -25.47 0.17
CA VAL A 654 -8.77 -24.45 0.47
C VAL A 654 -8.95 -23.96 1.89
N PHE A 655 -10.16 -23.60 2.31
CA PHE A 655 -10.39 -23.17 3.70
C PHE A 655 -10.15 -24.29 4.72
N GLN A 656 -10.42 -25.55 4.36
CA GLN A 656 -10.04 -26.71 5.15
C GLN A 656 -8.51 -26.83 5.32
N ALA A 657 -7.76 -26.70 4.23
CA ALA A 657 -6.30 -26.76 4.24
C ALA A 657 -5.64 -25.57 4.96
N LEU A 658 -6.28 -24.40 4.95
CA LEU A 658 -5.86 -23.22 5.69
C LEU A 658 -6.29 -23.25 7.16
N GLU A 659 -7.07 -24.25 7.58
CA GLU A 659 -7.70 -24.34 8.90
C GLU A 659 -8.56 -23.11 9.26
N ASP A 660 -9.04 -22.36 8.25
CA ASP A 660 -9.93 -21.19 8.42
C ASP A 660 -11.35 -21.68 8.72
N LYS A 661 -11.61 -22.00 9.99
CA LYS A 661 -12.89 -22.55 10.47
C LYS A 661 -14.07 -21.64 10.20
N ARG A 662 -13.86 -20.32 10.22
CA ARG A 662 -14.92 -19.34 9.97
C ARG A 662 -15.36 -19.38 8.51
N GLU A 663 -14.41 -19.30 7.57
CA GLU A 663 -14.74 -19.36 6.14
C GLU A 663 -15.25 -20.74 5.72
N GLN A 664 -14.81 -21.82 6.38
CA GLN A 664 -15.41 -23.16 6.21
C GLN A 664 -16.91 -23.14 6.54
N ALA A 665 -17.31 -22.61 7.70
CA ALA A 665 -18.71 -22.54 8.10
C ALA A 665 -19.55 -21.69 7.14
N ILE A 666 -19.04 -20.52 6.73
CA ILE A 666 -19.70 -19.65 5.75
C ILE A 666 -19.90 -20.37 4.41
N THR A 667 -18.86 -21.08 3.93
CA THR A 667 -18.90 -21.81 2.66
C THR A 667 -19.93 -22.95 2.71
N LEU A 668 -19.96 -23.73 3.81
CA LEU A 668 -20.97 -24.78 4.02
C LEU A 668 -22.39 -24.22 4.06
N GLY A 669 -22.58 -23.06 4.71
CA GLY A 669 -23.85 -22.36 4.70
C GLY A 669 -24.28 -21.92 3.30
N LYS A 670 -23.36 -21.46 2.46
CA LYS A 670 -23.66 -21.09 1.06
C LYS A 670 -23.92 -22.30 0.17
N ILE A 671 -23.24 -23.42 0.41
CA ILE A 671 -23.53 -24.70 -0.26
C ILE A 671 -24.96 -25.13 0.05
N ALA A 672 -25.37 -25.07 1.33
CA ALA A 672 -26.74 -25.36 1.73
C ALA A 672 -27.75 -24.44 1.02
N ASP A 673 -27.48 -23.13 0.94
CA ASP A 673 -28.34 -22.19 0.22
C ASP A 673 -28.48 -22.51 -1.29
N ILE A 674 -27.47 -23.12 -1.91
CA ILE A 674 -27.52 -23.58 -3.32
C ILE A 674 -28.30 -24.90 -3.43
N LEU A 675 -28.10 -25.84 -2.50
CA LEU A 675 -28.83 -27.11 -2.45
C LEU A 675 -30.33 -26.92 -2.22
N ILE A 676 -30.72 -25.97 -1.36
CA ILE A 676 -32.13 -25.55 -1.21
C ILE A 676 -32.70 -25.09 -2.55
N ALA A 677 -31.95 -24.27 -3.30
CA ALA A 677 -32.38 -23.80 -4.62
C ALA A 677 -32.45 -24.92 -5.67
N CYS A 678 -31.65 -25.98 -5.52
CA CYS A 678 -31.73 -27.20 -6.34
C CYS A 678 -32.89 -28.13 -5.92
N GLY A 679 -33.45 -27.95 -4.72
CA GLY A 679 -34.46 -28.83 -4.12
C GLY A 679 -33.88 -30.01 -3.33
N ASP A 680 -32.57 -30.07 -3.15
CA ASP A 680 -31.86 -31.14 -2.42
C ASP A 680 -31.81 -30.85 -0.91
N PHE A 681 -33.01 -30.82 -0.28
CA PHE A 681 -33.16 -30.43 1.13
C PHE A 681 -32.44 -31.38 2.10
N ASP A 682 -32.41 -32.68 1.82
CA ASP A 682 -31.80 -33.67 2.71
C ASP A 682 -30.28 -33.50 2.81
N GLU A 683 -29.62 -33.21 1.68
CA GLU A 683 -28.19 -32.95 1.66
C GLU A 683 -27.85 -31.59 2.29
N ALA A 684 -28.70 -30.57 2.07
CA ALA A 684 -28.57 -29.28 2.75
C ALA A 684 -28.65 -29.43 4.28
N LEU A 685 -29.60 -30.24 4.79
CA LEU A 685 -29.71 -30.56 6.21
C LEU A 685 -28.49 -31.29 6.73
N ARG A 686 -28.00 -32.31 6.00
CA ARG A 686 -26.80 -33.07 6.39
C ARG A 686 -25.59 -32.16 6.54
N ILE A 687 -25.33 -31.30 5.54
CA ILE A 687 -24.21 -30.35 5.57
C ILE A 687 -24.32 -29.38 6.76
N LEU A 688 -25.50 -28.79 6.98
CA LEU A 688 -25.66 -27.83 8.06
C LEU A 688 -25.55 -28.48 9.45
N THR A 689 -26.11 -29.68 9.63
CA THR A 689 -26.18 -30.35 10.95
C THR A 689 -24.91 -31.13 11.30
N GLU A 690 -24.32 -31.84 10.34
CA GLU A 690 -23.18 -32.73 10.58
C GLU A 690 -21.82 -32.03 10.35
N GLU A 691 -21.77 -30.99 9.51
CA GLU A 691 -20.51 -30.32 9.17
C GLU A 691 -20.43 -28.87 9.69
N ALA A 692 -21.41 -28.02 9.39
CA ALA A 692 -21.35 -26.60 9.73
C ALA A 692 -21.55 -26.33 11.23
N LEU A 693 -22.61 -26.89 11.83
CA LEU A 693 -22.97 -26.63 13.23
C LEU A 693 -21.86 -27.03 14.22
N PRO A 694 -21.17 -28.19 14.09
CA PRO A 694 -20.05 -28.53 14.96
C PRO A 694 -18.86 -27.56 14.85
N ILE A 695 -18.57 -27.05 13.65
CA ILE A 695 -17.50 -26.06 13.44
C ILE A 695 -17.84 -24.76 14.17
N VAL A 696 -19.06 -24.26 13.99
CA VAL A 696 -19.51 -23.01 14.61
C VAL A 696 -19.60 -23.14 16.13
N ALA A 697 -20.09 -24.28 16.63
CA ALA A 697 -20.12 -24.57 18.07
C ALA A 697 -18.70 -24.60 18.67
N ALA A 698 -17.71 -25.15 17.96
CA ALA A 698 -16.32 -25.17 18.40
C ALA A 698 -15.67 -23.77 18.41
N LEU A 699 -16.15 -22.84 17.56
CA LEU A 699 -15.70 -21.44 17.56
C LEU A 699 -16.25 -20.65 18.75
N GLY A 700 -17.30 -21.13 19.43
CA GLY A 700 -17.96 -20.42 20.53
C GLY A 700 -18.75 -19.18 20.08
N ASP A 701 -18.93 -18.99 18.77
CA ASP A 701 -19.69 -17.87 18.20
C ASP A 701 -21.20 -18.17 18.31
N LYS A 702 -21.80 -17.75 19.43
CA LYS A 702 -23.24 -17.91 19.67
C LYS A 702 -24.08 -17.27 18.57
N ARG A 703 -23.64 -16.14 18.00
CA ARG A 703 -24.38 -15.42 16.95
C ARG A 703 -24.43 -16.27 15.68
N GLU A 704 -23.27 -16.75 15.23
CA GLU A 704 -23.18 -17.58 14.03
C GLU A 704 -23.88 -18.94 14.23
N GLN A 705 -23.89 -19.46 15.46
CA GLN A 705 -24.64 -20.67 15.79
C GLN A 705 -26.15 -20.47 15.60
N ALA A 706 -26.69 -19.35 16.09
CA ALA A 706 -28.10 -19.00 15.88
C ALA A 706 -28.43 -18.81 14.39
N VAL A 707 -27.54 -18.18 13.62
CA VAL A 707 -27.68 -18.07 12.15
C VAL A 707 -27.71 -19.45 11.49
N THR A 708 -26.85 -20.38 11.92
CA THR A 708 -26.81 -21.76 11.38
C THR A 708 -28.10 -22.51 11.71
N HIS A 709 -28.64 -22.36 12.92
CA HIS A 709 -29.97 -22.86 13.28
C HIS A 709 -31.08 -22.24 12.42
N GLY A 710 -31.02 -20.93 12.16
CA GLY A 710 -31.93 -20.24 11.24
C GLY A 710 -31.91 -20.80 9.82
N LYS A 711 -30.72 -21.16 9.30
CA LYS A 711 -30.59 -21.85 8.00
C LYS A 711 -31.17 -23.26 8.01
N ILE A 712 -30.98 -24.02 9.09
CA ILE A 712 -31.63 -25.33 9.25
C ILE A 712 -33.15 -25.18 9.24
N ALA A 713 -33.68 -24.16 9.93
CA ALA A 713 -35.10 -23.84 9.90
C ALA A 713 -35.58 -23.46 8.48
N ASP A 714 -34.81 -22.65 7.75
CA ASP A 714 -35.10 -22.32 6.34
C ASP A 714 -35.23 -23.60 5.47
N VAL A 715 -34.32 -24.57 5.63
CA VAL A 715 -34.37 -25.84 4.88
C VAL A 715 -35.59 -26.68 5.26
N LEU A 716 -35.88 -26.81 6.55
CA LEU A 716 -37.04 -27.57 7.04
C LEU A 716 -38.34 -26.94 6.55
N GLU A 717 -38.43 -25.61 6.57
CA GLU A 717 -39.58 -24.87 6.08
C GLU A 717 -39.78 -25.07 4.57
N ALA A 718 -38.71 -25.02 3.79
CA ALA A 718 -38.74 -25.30 2.34
C ALA A 718 -39.12 -26.75 2.03
N ARG A 719 -38.71 -27.72 2.87
CA ARG A 719 -39.11 -29.13 2.77
C ARG A 719 -40.56 -29.38 3.19
N GLY A 720 -41.19 -28.43 3.87
CA GLY A 720 -42.57 -28.49 4.38
C GLY A 720 -42.71 -28.92 5.85
N ASP A 721 -41.60 -29.13 6.55
CA ASP A 721 -41.53 -29.50 7.98
C ASP A 721 -41.68 -28.24 8.89
N LEU A 722 -42.78 -27.50 8.69
CA LEU A 722 -43.04 -26.19 9.30
C LEU A 722 -43.10 -26.20 10.83
N ASP A 723 -43.41 -27.33 11.46
CA ASP A 723 -43.42 -27.43 12.94
C ASP A 723 -42.00 -27.41 13.51
N GLU A 724 -41.08 -28.17 12.92
CA GLU A 724 -39.71 -28.27 13.41
C GLU A 724 -38.92 -26.99 13.09
N GLY A 725 -39.11 -26.41 11.89
CA GLY A 725 -38.53 -25.11 11.55
C GLY A 725 -38.97 -24.02 12.54
N LEU A 726 -40.28 -23.93 12.82
CA LEU A 726 -40.82 -22.98 13.79
C LEU A 726 -40.28 -23.21 15.21
N ARG A 727 -40.10 -24.47 15.62
CA ARG A 727 -39.51 -24.81 16.93
C ARG A 727 -38.08 -24.29 17.04
N ILE A 728 -37.24 -24.55 16.03
CA ILE A 728 -35.85 -24.08 16.00
C ILE A 728 -35.79 -22.56 16.08
N ARG A 729 -36.64 -21.84 15.34
CA ARG A 729 -36.66 -20.37 15.40
C ARG A 729 -37.01 -19.83 16.79
N LEU A 730 -37.98 -20.46 17.46
CA LEU A 730 -38.47 -20.02 18.77
C LEU A 730 -37.55 -20.42 19.94
N GLU A 731 -36.93 -21.59 19.86
CA GLU A 731 -36.18 -22.18 20.99
C GLU A 731 -34.66 -22.02 20.86
N GLU A 732 -34.11 -21.99 19.63
CA GLU A 732 -32.66 -21.99 19.39
C GLU A 732 -32.16 -20.67 18.77
N GLU A 733 -32.94 -20.00 17.92
CA GLU A 733 -32.51 -18.79 17.19
C GLU A 733 -32.87 -17.50 17.96
N LEU A 734 -34.16 -17.23 18.18
CA LEU A 734 -34.64 -15.98 18.77
C LEU A 734 -34.10 -15.71 20.18
N PRO A 735 -34.02 -16.69 21.11
CA PRO A 735 -33.50 -16.46 22.45
C PRO A 735 -32.03 -16.01 22.46
N VAL A 736 -31.23 -16.48 21.50
CA VAL A 736 -29.83 -16.08 21.36
C VAL A 736 -29.73 -14.64 20.89
N PHE A 737 -30.50 -14.24 19.88
CA PHE A 737 -30.52 -12.84 19.44
C PHE A 737 -31.12 -11.90 20.51
N ASP A 738 -32.03 -12.39 21.36
CA ASP A 738 -32.51 -11.68 22.55
C ASP A 738 -31.40 -11.50 23.59
N GLU A 739 -30.63 -12.54 23.91
CA GLU A 739 -29.47 -12.49 24.82
C GLU A 739 -28.42 -11.48 24.31
N LEU A 740 -28.11 -11.54 23.01
CA LEU A 740 -27.14 -10.67 22.34
C LEU A 740 -27.65 -9.25 22.11
N ARG A 741 -28.93 -8.98 22.34
CA ARG A 741 -29.61 -7.72 22.02
C ARG A 741 -29.44 -7.30 20.56
N ASP A 742 -29.34 -8.27 19.65
CA ASP A 742 -29.20 -8.04 18.22
C ASP A 742 -30.56 -7.72 17.59
N LYS A 743 -30.93 -6.44 17.65
CA LYS A 743 -32.23 -5.95 17.19
C LYS A 743 -32.52 -6.22 15.70
N PRO A 744 -31.58 -6.03 14.76
CA PRO A 744 -31.77 -6.44 13.38
C PRO A 744 -32.12 -7.93 13.22
N GLN A 745 -31.37 -8.83 13.85
CA GLN A 745 -31.63 -10.26 13.68
C GLN A 745 -32.88 -10.73 14.43
N GLN A 746 -33.24 -10.08 15.52
CA GLN A 746 -34.56 -10.26 16.14
C GLN A 746 -35.69 -9.89 15.18
N ASP A 747 -35.59 -8.76 14.45
CA ASP A 747 -36.61 -8.35 13.48
C ASP A 747 -36.76 -9.37 12.35
N VAL A 748 -35.65 -9.81 11.76
CA VAL A 748 -35.62 -10.82 10.69
C VAL A 748 -36.23 -12.13 11.17
N THR A 749 -35.79 -12.64 12.33
CA THR A 749 -36.27 -13.90 12.91
C THR A 749 -37.77 -13.85 13.19
N LYS A 750 -38.26 -12.76 13.80
CA LYS A 750 -39.71 -12.55 14.03
C LYS A 750 -40.50 -12.44 12.72
N GLY A 751 -39.91 -11.84 11.69
CA GLY A 751 -40.48 -11.81 10.33
C GLY A 751 -40.69 -13.22 9.77
N LYS A 752 -39.64 -14.04 9.77
CA LYS A 752 -39.71 -15.44 9.31
C LYS A 752 -40.68 -16.29 10.14
N ILE A 753 -40.70 -16.12 11.46
CA ILE A 753 -41.70 -16.78 12.34
C ILE A 753 -43.12 -16.40 11.91
N ALA A 754 -43.37 -15.12 11.62
CA ALA A 754 -44.69 -14.65 11.20
C ALA A 754 -45.11 -15.26 9.85
N GLU A 755 -44.19 -15.37 8.89
CA GLU A 755 -44.42 -16.02 7.60
C GLU A 755 -44.81 -17.49 7.78
N VAL A 756 -44.07 -18.24 8.60
CA VAL A 756 -44.37 -19.65 8.90
C VAL A 756 -45.73 -19.79 9.59
N LEU A 757 -46.04 -18.92 10.56
CA LEU A 757 -47.37 -18.89 11.20
C LEU A 757 -48.49 -18.61 10.19
N GLY A 758 -48.25 -17.70 9.24
CA GLY A 758 -49.16 -17.39 8.13
C GLY A 758 -49.38 -18.59 7.22
N ALA A 759 -48.31 -19.27 6.81
CA ALA A 759 -48.35 -20.49 5.99
C ALA A 759 -49.13 -21.63 6.69
N LYS A 760 -49.02 -21.72 8.02
CA LYS A 760 -49.81 -22.66 8.84
C LYS A 760 -51.26 -22.22 9.08
N GLY A 761 -51.70 -21.11 8.50
CA GLY A 761 -53.07 -20.57 8.66
C GLY A 761 -53.33 -19.87 10.01
N LYS A 762 -52.31 -19.67 10.85
CA LYS A 762 -52.42 -18.94 12.13
C LYS A 762 -52.32 -17.42 11.90
N ILE A 763 -53.20 -16.88 11.05
CA ILE A 763 -53.13 -15.50 10.55
C ILE A 763 -53.10 -14.45 11.67
N GLY A 764 -53.85 -14.66 12.77
CA GLY A 764 -53.85 -13.74 13.92
C GLY A 764 -52.48 -13.64 14.59
N ALA A 765 -51.84 -14.78 14.86
CA ALA A 765 -50.52 -14.82 15.48
C ALA A 765 -49.42 -14.25 14.55
N ALA A 766 -49.54 -14.47 13.24
CA ALA A 766 -48.64 -13.87 12.25
C ALA A 766 -48.74 -12.33 12.24
N LEU A 767 -49.97 -11.80 12.27
CA LEU A 767 -50.21 -10.36 12.36
C LEU A 767 -49.66 -9.76 13.66
N ASP A 768 -49.91 -10.39 14.81
CA ASP A 768 -49.41 -9.93 16.10
C ASP A 768 -47.87 -9.89 16.11
N MET A 769 -47.22 -10.89 15.51
CA MET A 769 -45.76 -10.93 15.38
C MET A 769 -45.22 -9.79 14.52
N HIS A 770 -45.78 -9.55 13.32
CA HIS A 770 -45.37 -8.43 12.47
C HIS A 770 -45.64 -7.05 13.11
N LEU A 771 -46.75 -6.90 13.85
CA LEU A 771 -47.06 -5.65 14.56
C LEU A 771 -46.10 -5.41 15.73
N SER A 772 -45.69 -6.46 16.45
CA SER A 772 -44.76 -6.35 17.59
C SER A 772 -43.38 -5.79 17.21
N ARG A 773 -42.97 -5.98 15.95
CA ARG A 773 -41.68 -5.51 15.42
C ARG A 773 -41.74 -4.13 14.74
N LEU A 774 -42.94 -3.58 14.52
CA LEU A 774 -43.11 -2.29 13.84
C LEU A 774 -42.46 -1.12 14.58
N THR A 775 -42.68 -1.01 15.89
CA THR A 775 -42.15 0.11 16.68
C THR A 775 -40.62 0.13 16.73
N ASP A 776 -40.00 -1.04 16.88
CA ASP A 776 -38.54 -1.15 16.86
C ASP A 776 -37.97 -0.81 15.47
N ALA A 777 -38.62 -1.28 14.39
CA ALA A 777 -38.24 -0.93 13.03
C ALA A 777 -38.40 0.57 12.70
N GLU A 778 -39.43 1.23 13.24
CA GLU A 778 -39.64 2.67 13.09
C GLU A 778 -38.58 3.48 13.85
N ALA A 779 -38.27 3.09 15.09
CA ALA A 779 -37.26 3.74 15.90
C ALA A 779 -35.85 3.65 15.30
N MET A 780 -35.54 2.55 14.60
CA MET A 780 -34.23 2.30 13.98
C MET A 780 -34.14 2.78 12.52
N GLY A 781 -35.24 3.28 11.93
CA GLY A 781 -35.25 3.71 10.54
C GLY A 781 -35.00 2.58 9.53
N MET A 782 -35.35 1.33 9.87
CA MET A 782 -35.13 0.16 9.01
C MET A 782 -36.16 0.12 7.86
N LEU A 783 -35.89 0.87 6.78
CA LEU A 783 -36.84 1.05 5.65
C LEU A 783 -37.29 -0.29 5.03
N ASP A 784 -36.39 -1.24 4.82
CA ASP A 784 -36.72 -2.56 4.27
C ASP A 784 -37.64 -3.36 5.21
N SER A 785 -37.31 -3.40 6.50
CA SER A 785 -38.16 -4.05 7.51
C SER A 785 -39.54 -3.40 7.58
N LEU A 786 -39.63 -2.07 7.57
CA LEU A 786 -40.90 -1.35 7.58
C LEU A 786 -41.75 -1.68 6.36
N ASN A 787 -41.14 -1.72 5.18
CA ASN A 787 -41.81 -2.09 3.95
C ASN A 787 -42.32 -3.54 4.02
N HIS A 788 -41.45 -4.47 4.42
CA HIS A 788 -41.79 -5.89 4.57
C HIS A 788 -42.91 -6.12 5.60
N ILE A 789 -42.87 -5.44 6.75
CA ILE A 789 -43.93 -5.49 7.77
C ILE A 789 -45.26 -5.07 7.15
N ARG A 790 -45.30 -3.89 6.53
CA ARG A 790 -46.53 -3.30 6.00
C ARG A 790 -47.11 -4.13 4.87
N LEU A 791 -46.26 -4.60 3.95
CA LEU A 791 -46.67 -5.49 2.86
C LEU A 791 -47.24 -6.82 3.38
N SER A 792 -46.53 -7.46 4.31
CA SER A 792 -46.95 -8.75 4.89
C SER A 792 -48.24 -8.64 5.70
N CYS A 793 -48.36 -7.58 6.51
CA CYS A 793 -49.58 -7.22 7.23
C CYS A 793 -50.79 -7.04 6.31
N ALA A 794 -50.63 -6.28 5.21
CA ALA A 794 -51.67 -6.08 4.22
C ALA A 794 -52.07 -7.41 3.54
N ARG A 795 -51.09 -8.24 3.17
CA ARG A 795 -51.32 -9.57 2.56
C ARG A 795 -52.09 -10.50 3.51
N LEU A 796 -51.70 -10.56 4.78
CA LEU A 796 -52.38 -11.37 5.80
C LEU A 796 -53.81 -10.90 6.07
N ARG A 797 -54.06 -9.58 6.11
CA ARG A 797 -55.42 -9.03 6.27
C ARG A 797 -56.31 -9.30 5.06
N LEU A 798 -55.75 -9.25 3.84
CA LEU A 798 -56.46 -9.67 2.63
C LEU A 798 -56.84 -11.16 2.71
N GLN A 799 -55.90 -12.02 3.10
CA GLN A 799 -56.12 -13.46 3.28
C GLN A 799 -57.18 -13.78 4.35
N ARG A 800 -57.21 -13.01 5.45
CA ARG A 800 -58.24 -13.12 6.51
C ARG A 800 -59.64 -12.69 6.06
N GLY A 801 -59.74 -11.97 4.95
CA GLY A 801 -61.01 -11.44 4.44
C GLY A 801 -61.40 -10.07 5.02
N ASP A 802 -60.46 -9.34 5.63
CA ASP A 802 -60.76 -8.08 6.32
C ASP A 802 -61.38 -7.02 5.38
N HIS A 803 -61.08 -7.10 4.09
CA HIS A 803 -61.63 -6.23 3.05
C HIS A 803 -63.16 -6.38 2.86
N HIS A 804 -63.76 -7.51 3.26
CA HIS A 804 -65.21 -7.71 3.22
C HIS A 804 -65.94 -7.21 4.47
N ILE A 805 -65.21 -6.95 5.57
CA ILE A 805 -65.76 -6.55 6.87
C ILE A 805 -65.36 -5.11 7.27
N GLY A 806 -65.00 -4.28 6.30
CA GLY A 806 -64.69 -2.85 6.51
C GLY A 806 -63.22 -2.51 6.73
N GLY A 807 -62.30 -3.47 6.64
CA GLY A 807 -60.85 -3.28 6.80
C GLY A 807 -60.10 -2.80 5.56
N LEU A 808 -60.79 -2.57 4.43
CA LEU A 808 -60.15 -2.20 3.16
C LEU A 808 -59.33 -0.91 3.25
N LYS A 809 -59.79 0.07 4.04
CA LYS A 809 -59.06 1.34 4.25
C LYS A 809 -57.71 1.11 4.93
N THR A 810 -57.68 0.30 5.99
CA THR A 810 -56.43 -0.03 6.72
C THR A 810 -55.42 -0.73 5.80
N ILE A 811 -55.88 -1.66 4.96
CA ILE A 811 -55.04 -2.36 3.99
C ILE A 811 -54.47 -1.36 2.96
N ALA A 812 -55.29 -0.43 2.46
CA ALA A 812 -54.85 0.59 1.52
C ALA A 812 -53.83 1.57 2.14
N ASP A 813 -54.03 1.98 3.40
CA ASP A 813 -53.13 2.87 4.12
C ASP A 813 -51.75 2.20 4.34
N GLU A 814 -51.72 0.92 4.75
CA GLU A 814 -50.48 0.14 4.91
C GLU A 814 -49.72 -0.01 3.59
N LEU A 815 -50.41 -0.34 2.50
CA LEU A 815 -49.80 -0.49 1.18
C LEU A 815 -49.35 0.84 0.58
N SER A 816 -50.03 1.95 0.87
CA SER A 816 -49.59 3.30 0.49
C SER A 816 -48.26 3.66 1.14
N MET A 817 -48.11 3.37 2.44
CA MET A 817 -46.86 3.58 3.16
C MET A 817 -45.74 2.64 2.67
N ALA A 818 -46.05 1.38 2.37
CA ALA A 818 -45.12 0.45 1.76
C ALA A 818 -44.68 0.91 0.36
N TRP A 819 -45.60 1.47 -0.43
CA TRP A 819 -45.33 2.00 -1.77
C TRP A 819 -44.41 3.23 -1.73
N ALA A 820 -44.63 4.14 -0.80
CA ALA A 820 -43.73 5.26 -0.58
C ALA A 820 -42.32 4.78 -0.19
N GLY A 821 -42.22 3.80 0.71
CA GLY A 821 -40.95 3.18 1.09
C GLY A 821 -40.25 2.49 -0.08
N ALA A 822 -40.99 1.71 -0.90
CA ALA A 822 -40.45 1.02 -2.07
C ALA A 822 -39.84 2.00 -3.08
N ASN A 823 -40.53 3.12 -3.34
CA ASN A 823 -40.02 4.15 -4.24
C ASN A 823 -38.80 4.90 -3.67
N GLN A 824 -38.70 5.01 -2.34
CA GLN A 824 -37.52 5.57 -1.69
C GLN A 824 -36.31 4.63 -1.78
N ILE A 825 -36.53 3.32 -1.64
CA ILE A 825 -35.48 2.29 -1.78
C ILE A 825 -34.98 2.21 -3.23
N GLY A 826 -35.87 2.39 -4.22
CA GLY A 826 -35.51 2.43 -5.65
C GLY A 826 -35.16 1.07 -6.27
N ARG A 827 -35.32 -0.03 -5.51
CA ARG A 827 -35.08 -1.39 -5.97
C ARG A 827 -36.24 -1.93 -6.83
N PRO A 828 -35.98 -2.46 -8.04
CA PRO A 828 -37.05 -2.86 -8.96
C PRO A 828 -37.92 -4.02 -8.44
N ASP A 829 -37.32 -4.98 -7.74
CA ASP A 829 -38.03 -6.11 -7.14
C ASP A 829 -39.02 -5.66 -6.05
N VAL A 830 -38.61 -4.72 -5.19
CA VAL A 830 -39.46 -4.21 -4.09
C VAL A 830 -40.62 -3.37 -4.64
N VAL A 831 -40.34 -2.50 -5.63
CA VAL A 831 -41.38 -1.71 -6.31
C VAL A 831 -42.37 -2.63 -7.03
N GLY A 832 -41.87 -3.64 -7.74
CA GLY A 832 -42.69 -4.65 -8.39
C GLY A 832 -43.62 -5.35 -7.41
N GLU A 833 -43.10 -5.83 -6.28
CA GLU A 833 -43.86 -6.61 -5.31
C GLU A 833 -44.98 -5.81 -4.63
N VAL A 834 -44.66 -4.62 -4.12
CA VAL A 834 -45.64 -3.77 -3.44
C VAL A 834 -46.71 -3.29 -4.44
N GLY A 835 -46.30 -2.86 -5.63
CA GLY A 835 -47.23 -2.34 -6.63
C GLY A 835 -48.20 -3.39 -7.17
N SER A 836 -47.74 -4.64 -7.31
CA SER A 836 -48.57 -5.77 -7.75
C SER A 836 -49.73 -6.05 -6.79
N LEU A 837 -49.53 -5.80 -5.48
CA LEU A 837 -50.57 -5.96 -4.46
C LEU A 837 -51.39 -4.69 -4.24
N PHE A 838 -50.75 -3.51 -4.32
CA PHE A 838 -51.40 -2.23 -4.04
C PHE A 838 -52.37 -1.79 -5.14
N GLY A 839 -52.01 -2.01 -6.42
CA GLY A 839 -52.88 -1.69 -7.55
C GLY A 839 -54.28 -2.31 -7.47
N PRO A 840 -54.41 -3.63 -7.26
CA PRO A 840 -55.71 -4.28 -7.06
C PRO A 840 -56.50 -3.72 -5.86
N VAL A 841 -55.82 -3.42 -4.75
CA VAL A 841 -56.47 -2.84 -3.56
C VAL A 841 -57.02 -1.43 -3.83
N LEU A 842 -56.27 -0.60 -4.55
CA LEU A 842 -56.75 0.72 -5.00
C LEU A 842 -57.96 0.59 -5.94
N ALA A 843 -57.93 -0.39 -6.85
CA ALA A 843 -59.06 -0.67 -7.75
C ALA A 843 -60.31 -1.14 -6.97
N MET A 844 -60.15 -1.97 -5.93
CA MET A 844 -61.24 -2.35 -5.02
C MET A 844 -61.81 -1.15 -4.25
N GLY A 845 -60.97 -0.19 -3.87
CA GLY A 845 -61.35 1.03 -3.16
C GLY A 845 -61.96 2.14 -4.04
N GLY A 846 -62.03 1.93 -5.37
CA GLY A 846 -62.58 2.90 -6.33
C GLY A 846 -61.56 3.92 -6.89
N SER A 847 -60.29 3.86 -6.48
CA SER A 847 -59.21 4.75 -6.94
C SER A 847 -58.57 4.25 -8.24
N ARG A 848 -59.36 4.25 -9.31
CA ARG A 848 -59.01 3.61 -10.57
C ARG A 848 -57.75 4.16 -11.25
N ASP A 849 -57.59 5.48 -11.35
CA ASP A 849 -56.46 6.08 -12.07
C ASP A 849 -55.13 5.79 -11.35
N GLN A 850 -55.12 5.91 -10.02
CA GLN A 850 -53.98 5.54 -9.17
C GLN A 850 -53.63 4.06 -9.28
N ALA A 851 -54.64 3.17 -9.33
CA ALA A 851 -54.41 1.74 -9.51
C ALA A 851 -53.68 1.44 -10.83
N LEU A 852 -54.04 2.14 -11.91
CA LEU A 852 -53.40 1.98 -13.22
C LEU A 852 -51.95 2.49 -13.23
N GLU A 853 -51.67 3.60 -12.56
CA GLU A 853 -50.31 4.14 -12.43
C GLU A 853 -49.40 3.19 -11.64
N VAL A 854 -49.86 2.74 -10.47
CA VAL A 854 -49.10 1.81 -9.60
C VAL A 854 -48.81 0.49 -10.32
N LEU A 855 -49.80 -0.09 -11.02
CA LEU A 855 -49.60 -1.33 -11.78
C LEU A 855 -48.66 -1.15 -12.97
N ALA A 856 -48.65 0.02 -13.62
CA ALA A 856 -47.75 0.31 -14.73
C ALA A 856 -46.30 0.43 -14.24
N ALA A 857 -46.09 1.12 -13.12
CA ALA A 857 -44.79 1.19 -12.46
C ALA A 857 -44.30 -0.20 -12.02
N ALA A 858 -45.18 -1.01 -11.42
CA ALA A 858 -44.85 -2.39 -11.04
C ALA A 858 -44.45 -3.25 -12.25
N ALA A 859 -45.19 -3.17 -13.37
CA ALA A 859 -44.85 -3.91 -14.58
C ALA A 859 -43.49 -3.51 -15.16
N SER A 860 -43.18 -2.21 -15.20
CA SER A 860 -41.86 -1.71 -15.64
C SER A 860 -40.73 -2.16 -14.72
N ALA A 861 -40.99 -2.23 -13.41
CA ALA A 861 -40.01 -2.68 -12.44
C ALA A 861 -39.70 -4.18 -12.59
N TRP A 862 -40.73 -5.01 -12.83
CA TRP A 862 -40.55 -6.44 -13.13
C TRP A 862 -39.80 -6.68 -14.45
N ASP A 863 -40.07 -5.89 -15.51
CA ASP A 863 -39.31 -5.97 -16.75
C ASP A 863 -37.81 -5.66 -16.54
N MET A 864 -37.49 -4.65 -15.73
CA MET A 864 -36.10 -4.29 -15.41
C MET A 864 -35.42 -5.36 -14.55
N PHE A 865 -36.18 -6.06 -13.70
CA PHE A 865 -35.70 -7.19 -12.91
C PHE A 865 -35.56 -8.50 -13.72
N GLY A 866 -36.17 -8.58 -14.90
CA GLY A 866 -36.16 -9.77 -15.75
C GLY A 866 -37.31 -10.76 -15.50
N ASP A 867 -38.29 -10.43 -14.65
CA ASP A 867 -39.46 -11.28 -14.35
C ASP A 867 -40.63 -10.98 -15.30
N THR A 868 -40.57 -11.59 -16.48
CA THR A 868 -41.57 -11.36 -17.54
C THR A 868 -42.97 -11.88 -17.19
N GLU A 869 -43.09 -12.86 -16.28
CA GLU A 869 -44.36 -13.47 -15.88
C GLU A 869 -45.14 -12.49 -15.00
N ARG A 870 -44.51 -11.99 -13.92
CA ARG A 870 -45.16 -11.00 -13.03
C ARG A 870 -45.44 -9.69 -13.75
N ALA A 871 -44.58 -9.28 -14.68
CA ALA A 871 -44.85 -8.13 -15.55
C ALA A 871 -46.12 -8.35 -16.39
N ALA A 872 -46.33 -9.56 -16.92
CA ALA A 872 -47.53 -9.91 -17.68
C ALA A 872 -48.79 -9.90 -16.80
N ASP A 873 -48.71 -10.41 -15.56
CA ASP A 873 -49.82 -10.40 -14.61
C ASP A 873 -50.30 -8.97 -14.29
N CYS A 874 -49.36 -8.05 -14.01
CA CYS A 874 -49.70 -6.64 -13.81
C CYS A 874 -50.42 -6.05 -15.02
N ARG A 875 -49.96 -6.35 -16.25
CA ARG A 875 -50.59 -5.90 -17.50
C ARG A 875 -51.97 -6.50 -17.72
N GLN A 876 -52.19 -7.76 -17.32
CA GLN A 876 -53.49 -8.41 -17.39
C GLN A 876 -54.50 -7.76 -16.42
N ILE A 877 -54.07 -7.42 -15.20
CA ILE A 877 -54.89 -6.69 -14.23
C ILE A 877 -55.23 -5.29 -14.77
N ILE A 878 -54.26 -4.58 -15.35
CA ILE A 878 -54.49 -3.29 -16.04
C ILE A 878 -55.56 -3.43 -17.12
N ALA A 879 -55.48 -4.47 -17.96
CA ALA A 879 -56.46 -4.71 -19.03
C ALA A 879 -57.86 -4.98 -18.47
N SER A 880 -57.97 -5.73 -17.37
CA SER A 880 -59.25 -6.00 -16.67
C SER A 880 -59.88 -4.72 -16.11
N ILE A 881 -59.09 -3.87 -15.44
CA ILE A 881 -59.54 -2.57 -14.92
C ILE A 881 -60.03 -1.66 -16.05
N LYS A 882 -59.34 -1.66 -17.21
CA LYS A 882 -59.73 -0.91 -18.41
C LYS A 882 -60.97 -1.50 -19.12
N GLY A 883 -61.15 -2.81 -19.07
CA GLY A 883 -62.25 -3.55 -19.73
C GLY A 883 -63.61 -3.35 -19.07
N LYS A 884 -63.68 -3.26 -17.74
CA LYS A 884 -64.93 -3.03 -16.98
C LYS A 884 -65.69 -1.74 -17.34
N THR A 885 -65.08 -0.84 -18.11
CA THR A 885 -65.69 0.41 -18.61
C THR A 885 -66.54 0.22 -19.88
N ARG A 886 -66.33 -0.86 -20.66
CA ARG A 886 -67.04 -1.06 -21.93
C ARG A 886 -68.42 -1.72 -21.78
N GLU A 887 -68.70 -2.34 -20.64
CA GLU A 887 -70.01 -2.98 -20.34
C GLU A 887 -70.96 -2.08 -19.53
N SER A 888 -70.47 -0.92 -19.03
CA SER A 888 -71.24 0.03 -18.21
C SER A 888 -71.45 1.40 -18.88
N SER A 889 -71.15 1.52 -20.18
CA SER A 889 -71.49 2.66 -21.04
C SER A 889 -72.49 2.21 -22.09
#